data_AF-A0A7C7FLU1-F1
#
_entry.id   AF-A0A7C7FLU1-F1
#
_cell.length_a   1.000
_cell.length_b   1.000
_cell.length_c   1.000
_cell.angle_alpha   90.00
_cell.angle_beta   90.00
_cell.angle_gamma   90.00
#
_symmetry.space_group_name_H-M   'P 1'
#
loop_
_entity.id
_entity.type
_entity.pdbx_description
1 polymer ?
#
loop_
_entity_poly.entity_id
_entity_poly.type
_entity_poly.pdbx_seq_one_letter_code
_entity_poly.pdbx_strand_id
1 'polypeptide(L)'
;MSNIYKEYKFIDLNAFSGSSENFRTANGGYWSIISGTTSGENIDFTVFNPGADGSTAGNQNNSTLATEGFQAFIHQITANIGIDREYVTAISADKILPNYRFPVRIIGKEANIESGAQWKALIMGGVYAGETYAPLYQTNTFDDNTFFYNMPYSTMEANTLSSSPLEVDISPVYNYYVQQYEDYINSDASENLLPDYYVFRSYWINRWDGISALDQYVDEDIEEWITLGNSYDATAPTSTGYSAVKWFEETYLDTLPPYQVLDSANYIVNTQSDTTQYLHKTLYMREYLTSSYLSYTPDPSLISDVQTKLTNVFFNATATRALLGGSPNLTAFPYYIKINFTRGEPIVTDTSLDWGQNPGQGVGAQGASGVILDTLWKHGYDSTFLNILKDAFTGQGTLIPESIGFVSAVNYYSGSYRVNEAEGTALRSVDMFDMLAHRYNNYITPSQNGYFVGDSAETSNSSTSPASLLDQMALDSDGRYKYNNSMATLGVLSNLRYFIGAYDEGTYNTPNTIYDLFDVDGNFRSVSEELPVSGSDTNASPSVTKFYGGDAIDKLYNLGGESNYHETLVYRIEKKGANGKTIQNNWILAARPVDVHDELRDLESFEFCDTQLKYGESYTYDLYAYVAVITGKYNFSDLVLTRPLGFADESTGLDCIEWYNPATEETATPLAFKMTAFEYADSSVENTLATSAQDVSSNTYQADFYVNYENTMKIIEVPITSKTIRILDNPPTSLDILPYQMIDDSQRIGFCLKDDSFVPTPYPSAIETTDSLLKKDYLNSSNLTPTDNIILDSITNSRYIQIFRLDEKPEKFADFDGHEIALIDLAIPDSVHVYSTHHFVEKIAANKKYYYLFRALNEHREPGYVYEIYEAELISDGGYKYAKFNSLYETDLAKDIYKDPSRPAKNLLQLRPAYSQLALNFASADFDGTAYDELSNVGVGIDDYTIWGKTFKVRLTSRKTGKKIDLNITYDYEDAL
;
A
#
# COMPACT_ATOMS: atom_id res chain seq x y z
N MET A 1 22.39 1.26 -7.65
CA MET A 1 21.36 2.25 -7.35
C MET A 1 20.64 1.70 -6.13
N SER A 2 20.91 2.23 -4.94
CA SER A 2 20.17 1.86 -3.74
C SER A 2 18.90 2.71 -3.68
N ASN A 3 17.78 2.07 -3.30
CA ASN A 3 16.48 2.67 -2.97
C ASN A 3 15.63 3.08 -4.19
N ILE A 4 15.14 2.09 -4.95
CA ILE A 4 14.04 2.27 -5.91
C ILE A 4 12.70 2.11 -5.17
N TYR A 5 11.77 3.05 -5.38
CA TYR A 5 10.41 3.07 -4.83
C TYR A 5 9.39 3.48 -5.92
N LYS A 6 8.10 3.43 -5.61
CA LYS A 6 7.03 4.00 -6.44
C LYS A 6 6.79 5.44 -6.01
N GLU A 7 6.97 6.38 -6.92
CA GLU A 7 6.73 7.82 -6.69
C GLU A 7 5.27 8.15 -6.99
N TYR A 8 4.47 8.40 -5.96
CA TYR A 8 3.09 8.86 -6.11
C TYR A 8 3.04 10.39 -5.98
N LYS A 9 2.32 11.04 -6.90
CA LYS A 9 1.88 12.43 -6.76
C LYS A 9 0.36 12.44 -6.62
N PHE A 10 -0.13 12.81 -5.45
CA PHE A 10 -1.55 13.04 -5.23
C PHE A 10 -1.83 14.52 -5.50
N ILE A 11 -2.40 14.80 -6.66
CA ILE A 11 -2.67 16.17 -7.13
C ILE A 11 -4.13 16.50 -6.87
N ASP A 12 -4.39 17.59 -6.14
CA ASP A 12 -5.76 18.05 -5.86
C ASP A 12 -6.48 18.40 -7.17
N LEU A 13 -7.76 18.03 -7.29
CA LEU A 13 -8.55 18.36 -8.48
C LEU A 13 -8.67 19.86 -8.74
N ASN A 14 -8.62 20.70 -7.70
CA ASN A 14 -8.62 22.16 -7.85
C ASN A 14 -7.30 22.68 -8.46
N ALA A 15 -6.20 21.94 -8.33
CA ALA A 15 -4.90 22.25 -8.91
C ALA A 15 -4.74 21.77 -10.36
N PHE A 16 -5.78 21.17 -10.96
CA PHE A 16 -5.72 20.62 -12.32
C PHE A 16 -6.24 21.60 -13.39
N SER A 17 -5.73 21.49 -14.62
CA SER A 17 -6.24 22.25 -15.77
C SER A 17 -7.69 21.88 -16.05
N GLY A 18 -8.58 22.87 -16.11
CA GLY A 18 -10.02 22.62 -16.33
C GLY A 18 -10.78 22.28 -15.06
N SER A 19 -10.18 22.53 -13.88
CA SER A 19 -10.90 22.52 -12.61
C SER A 19 -11.94 23.64 -12.55
N SER A 20 -12.74 23.66 -11.48
CA SER A 20 -13.65 24.77 -11.22
C SER A 20 -12.94 26.06 -10.80
N GLU A 21 -11.62 26.05 -10.58
CA GLU A 21 -10.82 27.25 -10.35
C GLU A 21 -10.38 27.82 -11.72
N ASN A 22 -11.17 28.76 -12.22
CA ASN A 22 -10.95 29.39 -13.52
C ASN A 22 -9.77 30.37 -13.52
N PHE A 23 -9.49 31.05 -12.41
CA PHE A 23 -8.35 31.97 -12.28
C PHE A 23 -7.02 31.23 -12.40
N ARG A 24 -6.86 30.11 -11.69
CA ARG A 24 -5.70 29.21 -11.81
C ARG A 24 -5.60 28.66 -13.23
N THR A 25 -6.67 28.04 -13.73
CA THR A 25 -6.70 27.47 -15.09
C THR A 25 -6.37 28.51 -16.16
N ALA A 26 -6.83 29.75 -15.97
CA ALA A 26 -6.52 30.86 -16.86
C ALA A 26 -5.05 31.26 -16.82
N ASN A 27 -4.47 31.40 -15.62
CA ASN A 27 -3.23 32.15 -15.42
C ASN A 27 -1.99 31.29 -15.18
N GLY A 28 -2.15 29.97 -15.05
CA GLY A 28 -1.08 29.06 -14.67
C GLY A 28 -1.14 28.69 -13.19
N GLY A 29 -0.17 27.90 -12.73
CA GLY A 29 -0.19 27.27 -11.42
C GLY A 29 -1.05 26.01 -11.40
N TYR A 30 -1.14 25.26 -12.51
CA TYR A 30 -1.96 24.05 -12.60
C TYR A 30 -1.21 22.88 -13.21
N TRP A 31 -1.65 21.67 -12.90
CA TRP A 31 -1.22 20.42 -13.55
C TRP A 31 -2.04 20.11 -14.78
N SER A 32 -1.43 19.50 -15.80
CA SER A 32 -2.14 19.06 -17.00
C SER A 32 -1.58 17.73 -17.53
N ILE A 33 -2.45 16.89 -18.08
CA ILE A 33 -2.03 15.63 -18.71
C ILE A 33 -1.49 15.94 -20.11
N ILE A 34 -0.24 15.56 -20.35
CA ILE A 34 0.40 15.58 -21.66
C ILE A 34 0.49 14.15 -22.17
N SER A 35 -0.20 13.87 -23.27
CA SER A 35 -0.19 12.54 -23.89
C SER A 35 1.18 12.25 -24.52
N GLY A 36 1.94 11.31 -23.95
CA GLY A 36 3.20 10.81 -24.49
C GLY A 36 2.99 9.55 -25.33
N THR A 37 3.36 9.56 -26.61
CA THR A 37 3.06 8.46 -27.56
C THR A 37 3.91 7.20 -27.40
N THR A 38 4.50 6.90 -26.23
CA THR A 38 5.27 5.64 -26.04
C THR A 38 5.48 5.16 -24.60
N SER A 39 5.23 5.97 -23.56
CA SER A 39 5.63 5.67 -22.16
C SER A 39 4.51 5.87 -21.12
N GLY A 40 3.26 6.06 -21.55
CA GLY A 40 2.12 6.38 -20.67
C GLY A 40 1.73 7.86 -20.69
N GLU A 41 0.81 8.23 -19.80
CA GLU A 41 0.38 9.62 -19.59
C GLU A 41 1.41 10.34 -18.72
N ASN A 42 1.94 11.47 -19.19
CA ASN A 42 2.78 12.34 -18.37
C ASN A 42 1.93 13.48 -17.82
N ILE A 43 2.22 13.94 -16.61
CA ILE A 43 1.59 15.14 -16.03
C ILE A 43 2.67 16.19 -15.80
N ASP A 44 2.44 17.39 -16.32
CA ASP A 44 3.33 18.54 -16.16
C ASP A 44 2.62 19.69 -15.45
N PHE A 45 3.38 20.42 -14.64
CA PHE A 45 2.93 21.63 -13.97
C PHE A 45 3.22 22.86 -14.84
N THR A 46 2.18 23.63 -15.13
CA THR A 46 2.28 24.94 -15.77
C THR A 46 2.50 25.97 -14.67
N VAL A 47 3.66 26.61 -14.63
CA VAL A 47 4.02 27.64 -13.66
C VAL A 47 3.09 28.86 -13.79
N PHE A 48 2.64 29.40 -12.67
CA PHE A 48 1.93 30.68 -12.61
C PHE A 48 2.91 31.81 -12.90
N ASN A 49 2.60 32.62 -13.91
CA ASN A 49 3.41 33.78 -14.30
C ASN A 49 2.60 35.08 -14.16
N PRO A 50 2.91 35.95 -13.18
CA PRO A 50 2.20 37.21 -12.97
C PRO A 50 2.50 38.30 -14.02
N GLY A 51 3.57 38.14 -14.80
CA GLY A 51 3.99 39.07 -15.86
C GLY A 51 3.70 38.51 -17.25
N ALA A 52 2.75 39.09 -17.99
CA ALA A 52 2.41 38.65 -19.35
C ALA A 52 3.42 39.12 -20.42
N ASP A 53 4.49 39.80 -20.01
CA ASP A 53 5.64 40.13 -20.85
C ASP A 53 6.70 39.06 -20.56
N GLY A 54 7.17 38.35 -21.58
CA GLY A 54 8.16 37.27 -21.41
C GLY A 54 9.55 37.75 -20.99
N SER A 55 9.72 38.88 -20.29
CA SER A 55 11.04 39.46 -19.98
C SER A 55 11.66 38.98 -18.66
N THR A 56 10.92 38.31 -17.77
CA THR A 56 11.45 37.64 -16.57
C THR A 56 11.56 36.11 -16.72
N ALA A 57 11.61 35.60 -17.96
CA ALA A 57 11.90 34.20 -18.25
C ALA A 57 13.37 33.84 -17.95
N GLY A 58 13.68 33.64 -16.66
CA GLY A 58 14.93 33.04 -16.19
C GLY A 58 15.02 31.52 -16.38
N ASN A 59 13.97 30.85 -16.87
CA ASN A 59 14.01 29.39 -17.08
C ASN A 59 13.43 29.02 -18.46
N GLN A 60 14.32 28.82 -19.44
CA GLN A 60 13.99 28.64 -20.87
C GLN A 60 13.41 27.26 -21.26
N ASN A 61 12.85 26.49 -20.32
CA ASN A 61 12.54 25.08 -20.59
C ASN A 61 11.06 24.73 -20.83
N ASN A 62 10.13 25.69 -20.86
CA ASN A 62 8.75 25.38 -21.24
C ASN A 62 8.14 26.49 -22.13
N SER A 63 8.35 26.39 -23.44
CA SER A 63 8.00 27.42 -24.43
C SER A 63 6.81 27.06 -25.34
N THR A 64 5.99 26.09 -24.97
CA THR A 64 5.01 25.51 -25.94
C THR A 64 3.53 25.51 -25.53
N LEU A 65 3.12 26.19 -24.46
CA LEU A 65 1.69 26.39 -24.18
C LEU A 65 1.39 27.88 -23.95
N ALA A 66 1.70 28.70 -24.96
CA ALA A 66 1.13 30.02 -25.07
C ALA A 66 -0.06 29.97 -26.03
N THR A 67 -1.09 30.76 -25.70
CA THR A 67 -2.25 31.16 -26.50
C THR A 67 -3.35 30.13 -26.74
N GLU A 68 -4.36 30.16 -25.86
CA GLU A 68 -5.79 30.37 -26.23
C GLU A 68 -6.61 30.59 -24.93
N GLY A 69 -7.03 31.83 -24.62
CA GLY A 69 -7.88 32.15 -23.45
C GLY A 69 -7.52 33.43 -22.66
N PHE A 70 -7.86 33.46 -21.37
CA PHE A 70 -7.78 34.61 -20.45
C PHE A 70 -6.39 35.26 -20.32
N GLN A 71 -5.30 34.51 -20.44
CA GLN A 71 -3.93 35.04 -20.49
C GLN A 71 -3.69 36.00 -21.67
N ALA A 72 -4.50 35.93 -22.73
CA ALA A 72 -4.47 36.94 -23.78
C ALA A 72 -5.04 38.29 -23.30
N PHE A 73 -5.95 38.31 -22.32
CA PHE A 73 -6.64 39.51 -21.85
C PHE A 73 -6.00 40.12 -20.60
N ILE A 74 -5.05 39.44 -19.94
CA ILE A 74 -4.36 39.92 -18.75
C ILE A 74 -2.96 40.40 -19.13
N HIS A 75 -2.59 41.60 -18.68
CA HIS A 75 -1.26 42.18 -18.84
C HIS A 75 -0.36 41.89 -17.64
N GLN A 76 -0.91 42.06 -16.43
CA GLN A 76 -0.17 41.93 -15.19
C GLN A 76 -1.10 41.53 -14.06
N ILE A 77 -0.60 40.69 -13.17
CA ILE A 77 -1.20 40.40 -11.86
C ILE A 77 -0.21 40.89 -10.80
N THR A 78 -0.70 41.59 -9.79
CA THR A 78 0.14 42.07 -8.70
C THR A 78 -0.55 41.90 -7.36
N ALA A 79 0.18 41.38 -6.38
CA ALA A 79 -0.22 41.36 -4.98
C ALA A 79 0.66 42.39 -4.26
N ASN A 80 0.14 43.57 -3.94
CA ASN A 80 0.98 44.59 -3.33
C ASN A 80 1.20 44.31 -1.85
N ILE A 81 2.39 43.83 -1.52
CA ILE A 81 2.93 43.87 -0.17
C ILE A 81 4.17 44.74 -0.24
N GLY A 82 4.01 46.03 0.05
CA GLY A 82 5.15 46.88 0.32
C GLY A 82 6.02 46.27 1.42
N ILE A 83 7.23 46.79 1.58
CA ILE A 83 8.08 46.47 2.75
C ILE A 83 7.31 46.79 4.06
N ASP A 84 6.37 47.73 3.98
CA ASP A 84 5.43 48.08 5.03
C ASP A 84 4.11 47.28 4.91
N ARG A 85 3.81 46.53 5.97
CA ARG A 85 2.72 45.55 6.17
C ARG A 85 1.29 46.14 6.11
N GLU A 86 1.07 47.29 5.50
CA GLU A 86 -0.13 48.12 5.71
C GLU A 86 -1.43 47.49 5.14
N TYR A 87 -1.33 46.49 4.27
CA TYR A 87 -2.47 45.93 3.52
C TYR A 87 -2.75 44.43 3.74
N VAL A 88 -1.95 43.74 4.56
CA VAL A 88 -2.24 42.35 4.95
C VAL A 88 -2.96 42.38 6.31
N THR A 89 -4.21 41.95 6.33
CA THR A 89 -5.01 41.87 7.57
C THR A 89 -5.38 40.43 7.87
N ALA A 90 -5.78 40.14 9.12
CA ALA A 90 -6.45 38.88 9.41
C ALA A 90 -7.84 38.86 8.74
N ILE A 91 -8.29 37.69 8.28
CA ILE A 91 -9.69 37.44 7.90
C ILE A 91 -10.57 37.61 9.15
N SER A 92 -10.12 37.04 10.28
CA SER A 92 -10.77 37.14 11.58
C SER A 92 -9.75 36.96 12.71
N ALA A 93 -9.89 37.76 13.77
CA ALA A 93 -9.12 37.64 14.99
C ALA A 93 -9.54 36.43 15.85
N ASP A 94 -10.74 35.86 15.60
CA ASP A 94 -11.30 34.74 16.37
C ASP A 94 -10.82 33.37 15.87
N LYS A 95 -10.00 33.33 14.81
CA LYS A 95 -9.49 32.11 14.21
C LYS A 95 -8.23 31.65 14.91
N ILE A 96 -8.19 30.36 15.26
CA ILE A 96 -7.03 29.73 15.93
C ILE A 96 -5.82 29.60 15.00
N LEU A 97 -6.08 29.34 13.71
CA LEU A 97 -5.05 29.19 12.69
C LEU A 97 -4.68 30.54 12.05
N PRO A 98 -3.41 30.69 11.63
CA PRO A 98 -2.99 31.82 10.82
C PRO A 98 -3.89 31.96 9.58
N ASN A 99 -4.41 33.16 9.40
CA ASN A 99 -5.30 33.51 8.32
C ASN A 99 -4.96 34.90 7.80
N TYR A 100 -4.92 35.03 6.48
CA TYR A 100 -4.42 36.22 5.81
C TYR A 100 -5.45 36.70 4.80
N ARG A 101 -5.60 38.01 4.74
CA ARG A 101 -6.37 38.71 3.73
C ARG A 101 -5.48 39.77 3.12
N PHE A 102 -5.26 39.68 1.81
CA PHE A 102 -4.41 40.62 1.09
C PHE A 102 -5.03 40.97 -0.26
N PRO A 103 -4.88 42.23 -0.71
CA PRO A 103 -5.51 42.67 -1.94
C PRO A 103 -4.65 42.31 -3.15
N VAL A 104 -5.31 41.92 -4.24
CA VAL A 104 -4.72 41.56 -5.53
C VAL A 104 -5.33 42.43 -6.60
N ARG A 105 -4.49 42.91 -7.53
CA ARG A 105 -4.93 43.63 -8.73
C ARG A 105 -4.60 42.84 -9.98
N ILE A 106 -5.60 42.76 -10.86
CA ILE A 106 -5.43 42.32 -12.25
C ILE A 106 -5.47 43.55 -13.14
N ILE A 107 -4.50 43.67 -14.04
CA ILE A 107 -4.45 44.69 -15.09
C ILE A 107 -4.74 44.00 -16.41
N GLY A 108 -5.77 44.48 -17.11
CA GLY A 108 -6.16 44.00 -18.42
C GLY A 108 -5.22 44.48 -19.52
N LYS A 109 -5.02 43.65 -20.54
CA LYS A 109 -4.25 43.97 -21.75
C LYS A 109 -5.14 44.75 -22.71
N GLU A 110 -5.00 46.07 -22.73
CA GLU A 110 -5.88 46.98 -23.47
C GLU A 110 -6.04 46.62 -24.95
N ALA A 111 -4.97 46.16 -25.60
CA ALA A 111 -5.00 45.76 -27.02
C ALA A 111 -6.02 44.64 -27.33
N ASN A 112 -6.42 43.88 -26.31
CA ASN A 112 -7.31 42.72 -26.43
C ASN A 112 -8.67 42.94 -25.75
N ILE A 113 -8.94 44.13 -25.20
CA ILE A 113 -10.20 44.45 -24.52
C ILE A 113 -10.91 45.59 -25.26
N GLU A 114 -12.09 45.31 -25.80
CA GLU A 114 -12.87 46.25 -26.62
C GLU A 114 -13.69 47.24 -25.79
N SER A 115 -14.14 46.84 -24.60
CA SER A 115 -15.00 47.68 -23.77
C SER A 115 -15.03 47.25 -22.30
N GLY A 116 -15.49 48.15 -21.43
CA GLY A 116 -15.75 47.83 -20.01
C GLY A 116 -16.80 46.73 -19.82
N ALA A 117 -17.73 46.55 -20.77
CA ALA A 117 -18.70 45.46 -20.73
C ALA A 117 -18.03 44.09 -21.00
N GLN A 118 -17.05 44.04 -21.91
CA GLN A 118 -16.23 42.84 -22.12
C GLN A 118 -15.36 42.55 -20.90
N TRP A 119 -14.73 43.58 -20.33
CA TRP A 119 -13.95 43.44 -19.09
C TRP A 119 -14.78 42.87 -17.94
N LYS A 120 -15.99 43.39 -17.74
CA LYS A 120 -16.93 42.87 -16.74
C LYS A 120 -17.29 41.41 -17.01
N ALA A 121 -17.56 41.04 -18.27
CA ALA A 121 -17.87 39.67 -18.65
C ALA A 121 -16.68 38.72 -18.45
N LEU A 122 -15.44 39.16 -18.67
CA LEU A 122 -14.22 38.39 -18.40
C LEU A 122 -14.05 38.09 -16.90
N ILE A 123 -14.23 39.10 -16.04
CA ILE A 123 -14.01 38.94 -14.60
C ILE A 123 -15.17 38.21 -13.93
N MET A 124 -16.42 38.59 -14.20
CA MET A 124 -17.60 38.05 -13.52
C MET A 124 -18.28 36.90 -14.27
N GLY A 125 -17.79 36.56 -15.45
CA GLY A 125 -18.49 35.68 -16.38
C GLY A 125 -19.66 36.38 -17.08
N GLY A 126 -20.18 35.77 -18.13
CA GLY A 126 -21.32 36.28 -18.88
C GLY A 126 -21.15 36.18 -20.39
N VAL A 127 -22.00 36.88 -21.13
CA VAL A 127 -21.97 36.87 -22.61
C VAL A 127 -21.67 38.28 -23.11
N TYR A 128 -20.65 38.40 -23.96
CA TYR A 128 -20.33 39.64 -24.68
C TYR A 128 -20.11 39.33 -26.15
N ALA A 129 -20.71 40.14 -27.03
CA ALA A 129 -20.64 39.98 -28.49
C ALA A 129 -20.98 38.57 -29.03
N GLY A 130 -21.75 37.77 -28.28
CA GLY A 130 -22.13 36.40 -28.63
C GLY A 130 -21.19 35.32 -28.07
N GLU A 131 -20.04 35.71 -27.51
CA GLU A 131 -19.09 34.83 -26.84
C GLU A 131 -19.42 34.69 -25.35
N THR A 132 -19.27 33.49 -24.81
CA THR A 132 -19.51 33.20 -23.38
C THR A 132 -18.18 33.12 -22.64
N TYR A 133 -18.06 33.88 -21.56
CA TYR A 133 -16.88 33.94 -20.71
C TYR A 133 -17.16 33.25 -19.37
N ALA A 134 -16.25 32.36 -18.96
CA ALA A 134 -16.23 31.83 -17.60
C ALA A 134 -15.75 32.92 -16.61
N PRO A 135 -16.26 32.97 -15.37
CA PRO A 135 -15.83 33.96 -14.41
C PRO A 135 -14.40 33.69 -13.92
N LEU A 136 -13.50 34.67 -14.04
CA LEU A 136 -12.19 34.63 -13.37
C LEU A 136 -12.32 34.86 -11.86
N TYR A 137 -13.22 35.74 -11.44
CA TYR A 137 -13.49 35.98 -10.03
C TYR A 137 -14.57 35.02 -9.53
N GLN A 138 -14.22 34.18 -8.57
CA GLN A 138 -15.10 33.21 -7.94
C GLN A 138 -15.02 33.33 -6.41
N THR A 139 -16.17 33.21 -5.75
CA THR A 139 -16.26 33.26 -4.28
C THR A 139 -16.26 31.88 -3.63
N ASN A 140 -16.14 30.82 -4.44
CA ASN A 140 -16.01 29.45 -3.94
C ASN A 140 -14.71 29.32 -3.13
N THR A 141 -14.71 28.42 -2.15
CA THR A 141 -13.50 28.04 -1.45
C THR A 141 -12.80 26.94 -2.24
N PHE A 142 -11.51 27.12 -2.46
CA PHE A 142 -10.63 26.17 -3.13
C PHE A 142 -9.58 25.71 -2.14
N ASP A 143 -9.29 24.41 -2.16
CA ASP A 143 -8.26 23.79 -1.34
C ASP A 143 -7.13 23.31 -2.25
N ASP A 144 -5.90 23.30 -1.74
CA ASP A 144 -4.76 22.66 -2.40
C ASP A 144 -4.15 21.62 -1.47
N ASN A 145 -4.63 20.38 -1.60
CA ASN A 145 -4.16 19.24 -0.80
C ASN A 145 -3.03 18.46 -1.49
N THR A 146 -2.35 19.04 -2.49
CA THR A 146 -1.35 18.33 -3.31
C THR A 146 -0.14 17.88 -2.48
N PHE A 147 0.19 16.58 -2.51
CA PHE A 147 1.38 16.04 -1.82
C PHE A 147 1.96 14.86 -2.58
N PHE A 148 3.27 14.64 -2.43
CA PHE A 148 3.97 13.55 -3.09
C PHE A 148 4.40 12.53 -2.05
N TYR A 149 4.23 11.24 -2.33
CA TYR A 149 4.42 10.16 -1.37
C TYR A 149 5.12 8.98 -2.02
N ASN A 150 6.08 8.39 -1.33
CA ASN A 150 6.82 7.24 -1.83
C ASN A 150 6.29 5.95 -1.21
N MET A 151 5.97 4.97 -2.05
CA MET A 151 5.48 3.66 -1.61
C MET A 151 6.45 2.52 -1.96
N PRO A 152 6.53 1.48 -1.12
CA PRO A 152 7.29 0.27 -1.45
C PRO A 152 6.63 -0.53 -2.57
N TYR A 153 7.41 -1.39 -3.22
CA TYR A 153 6.89 -2.42 -4.13
C TYR A 153 6.37 -3.61 -3.33
N SER A 154 5.40 -4.36 -3.87
CA SER A 154 5.18 -5.72 -3.36
C SER A 154 6.39 -6.61 -3.68
N THR A 155 6.68 -7.62 -2.86
CA THR A 155 7.80 -8.55 -3.12
C THR A 155 7.75 -9.18 -4.52
N MET A 156 6.55 -9.47 -5.02
CA MET A 156 6.39 -10.03 -6.37
C MET A 156 6.82 -9.05 -7.46
N GLU A 157 6.47 -7.77 -7.34
CA GLU A 157 6.93 -6.73 -8.26
C GLU A 157 8.44 -6.50 -8.12
N ALA A 158 8.94 -6.46 -6.88
CA ALA A 158 10.35 -6.29 -6.58
C ALA A 158 11.22 -7.39 -7.21
N ASN A 159 10.77 -8.64 -7.18
CA ASN A 159 11.44 -9.79 -7.81
C ASN A 159 11.60 -9.65 -9.34
N THR A 160 10.82 -8.79 -10.00
CA THR A 160 10.96 -8.53 -11.44
C THR A 160 12.00 -7.47 -11.78
N LEU A 161 12.48 -6.71 -10.79
CA LEU A 161 13.41 -5.61 -10.97
C LEU A 161 14.87 -6.09 -10.96
N SER A 162 15.73 -5.40 -11.71
CA SER A 162 17.17 -5.72 -11.77
C SER A 162 17.99 -5.19 -10.57
N SER A 163 17.33 -4.59 -9.59
CA SER A 163 17.90 -3.95 -8.40
C SER A 163 17.08 -4.34 -7.18
N SER A 164 17.58 -4.11 -5.97
CA SER A 164 16.82 -4.30 -4.72
C SER A 164 16.02 -3.03 -4.38
N PRO A 165 14.70 -2.97 -4.69
CA PRO A 165 13.86 -1.86 -4.26
C PRO A 165 13.53 -1.95 -2.76
N LEU A 166 12.89 -0.91 -2.24
CA LEU A 166 12.16 -1.03 -0.98
C LEU A 166 10.89 -1.84 -1.23
N GLU A 167 10.61 -2.81 -0.37
CA GLU A 167 9.48 -3.72 -0.55
C GLU A 167 8.64 -3.92 0.71
N VAL A 168 7.41 -4.39 0.49
CA VAL A 168 6.52 -4.93 1.49
C VAL A 168 6.30 -6.42 1.22
N ASP A 169 6.72 -7.26 2.17
CA ASP A 169 6.60 -8.71 2.13
C ASP A 169 5.48 -9.16 3.06
N ILE A 170 4.42 -9.72 2.47
CA ILE A 170 3.33 -10.39 3.19
C ILE A 170 3.42 -11.87 2.81
N SER A 171 3.96 -12.71 3.69
CA SER A 171 4.25 -14.12 3.40
C SER A 171 3.93 -15.04 4.59
N PRO A 172 3.59 -16.32 4.32
CA PRO A 172 3.28 -17.26 5.37
C PRO A 172 4.56 -17.90 5.91
N VAL A 173 4.60 -18.16 7.22
CA VAL A 173 5.62 -19.00 7.84
C VAL A 173 4.92 -20.11 8.57
N TYR A 174 5.22 -21.35 8.17
CA TYR A 174 4.79 -22.56 8.88
C TYR A 174 6.03 -23.15 9.56
N ASN A 175 6.06 -23.18 10.89
CA ASN A 175 7.21 -23.62 11.67
C ASN A 175 7.13 -25.12 12.01
N TYR A 176 5.98 -25.58 12.50
CA TYR A 176 5.76 -26.97 12.91
C TYR A 176 4.27 -27.31 12.98
N TYR A 177 3.95 -28.59 12.78
CA TYR A 177 2.58 -29.10 12.81
C TYR A 177 2.11 -29.41 14.24
N VAL A 178 0.88 -28.99 14.57
CA VAL A 178 0.22 -29.32 15.85
C VAL A 178 -1.23 -29.74 15.61
N GLN A 179 -1.42 -31.01 15.23
CA GLN A 179 -2.72 -31.56 14.87
C GLN A 179 -3.83 -31.23 15.89
N GLN A 180 -3.60 -31.47 17.19
CA GLN A 180 -4.60 -31.26 18.24
C GLN A 180 -5.07 -29.79 18.34
N TYR A 181 -4.16 -28.85 18.13
CA TYR A 181 -4.46 -27.42 18.16
C TYR A 181 -5.23 -27.00 16.90
N GLU A 182 -4.75 -27.44 15.73
CA GLU A 182 -5.41 -27.15 14.44
C GLU A 182 -6.83 -27.72 14.39
N ASP A 183 -7.03 -28.96 14.82
CA ASP A 183 -8.35 -29.60 14.92
C ASP A 183 -9.29 -28.83 15.88
N TYR A 184 -8.75 -28.34 17.01
CA TYR A 184 -9.52 -27.58 18.00
C TYR A 184 -10.01 -26.25 17.44
N ILE A 185 -9.13 -25.44 16.86
CA ILE A 185 -9.47 -24.09 16.39
C ILE A 185 -10.35 -24.09 15.13
N ASN A 186 -10.32 -25.17 14.34
CA ASN A 186 -11.16 -25.34 13.16
C ASN A 186 -12.63 -25.64 13.50
N SER A 187 -12.96 -25.96 14.75
CA SER A 187 -14.28 -26.46 15.12
C SER A 187 -15.35 -25.37 15.36
N ASP A 188 -14.99 -24.18 15.87
CA ASP A 188 -15.88 -22.99 16.02
C ASP A 188 -15.16 -21.75 16.66
N ALA A 189 -13.82 -21.72 16.73
CA ALA A 189 -13.11 -20.63 17.40
C ALA A 189 -13.13 -19.32 16.58
N SER A 190 -13.41 -18.18 17.23
CA SER A 190 -13.25 -16.86 16.62
C SER A 190 -11.77 -16.52 16.49
N GLU A 191 -11.33 -15.98 15.35
CA GLU A 191 -9.93 -15.66 15.09
C GLU A 191 -9.36 -14.70 16.13
N ASN A 192 -10.12 -13.69 16.57
CA ASN A 192 -9.68 -12.70 17.56
C ASN A 192 -9.43 -13.31 18.96
N LEU A 193 -9.85 -14.54 19.20
CA LEU A 193 -9.62 -15.26 20.46
C LEU A 193 -8.44 -16.22 20.37
N LEU A 194 -7.88 -16.45 19.19
CA LEU A 194 -6.70 -17.29 19.06
C LEU A 194 -5.51 -16.63 19.77
N PRO A 195 -4.52 -17.39 20.26
CA PRO A 195 -3.36 -16.82 20.93
C PRO A 195 -2.62 -15.80 20.04
N ASP A 196 -2.61 -14.54 20.47
CA ASP A 196 -1.94 -13.44 19.80
C ASP A 196 -0.52 -13.24 20.33
N TYR A 197 0.47 -13.20 19.43
CA TYR A 197 1.87 -13.03 19.79
C TYR A 197 2.11 -11.77 20.64
N TYR A 198 1.53 -10.63 20.25
CA TYR A 198 1.79 -9.34 20.88
C TYR A 198 1.14 -9.22 22.26
N VAL A 199 -0.07 -9.75 22.44
CA VAL A 199 -0.72 -9.84 23.76
C VAL A 199 0.12 -10.69 24.71
N PHE A 200 0.52 -11.89 24.28
CA PHE A 200 1.35 -12.79 25.08
C PHE A 200 2.71 -12.19 25.40
N ARG A 201 3.34 -11.52 24.42
CA ARG A 201 4.64 -10.86 24.58
C ARG A 201 4.54 -9.68 25.54
N SER A 202 3.48 -8.89 25.45
CA SER A 202 3.23 -7.76 26.36
C SER A 202 3.08 -8.24 27.79
N TYR A 203 2.31 -9.31 28.03
CA TYR A 203 2.19 -9.90 29.36
C TYR A 203 3.55 -10.37 29.90
N TRP A 204 4.33 -11.06 29.07
CA TRP A 204 5.65 -11.57 29.44
C TRP A 204 6.63 -10.44 29.79
N ILE A 205 6.65 -9.34 29.03
CA ILE A 205 7.52 -8.17 29.31
C ILE A 205 7.13 -7.51 30.63
N ASN A 206 5.83 -7.26 30.86
CA ASN A 206 5.33 -6.54 32.03
C ASN A 206 5.50 -7.29 33.36
N ARG A 207 5.82 -8.60 33.35
CA ARG A 207 5.94 -9.44 34.55
C ARG A 207 7.35 -10.04 34.76
N TRP A 208 8.35 -9.56 34.02
CA TRP A 208 9.71 -10.15 33.98
C TRP A 208 10.60 -9.85 35.20
N ASP A 209 10.39 -8.72 35.89
CA ASP A 209 11.32 -8.20 36.93
C ASP A 209 10.91 -8.59 38.36
N GLY A 210 9.61 -8.56 38.69
CA GLY A 210 9.06 -8.95 39.99
C GLY A 210 9.74 -8.34 41.24
N ILE A 211 10.38 -7.18 41.09
CA ILE A 211 11.06 -6.39 42.12
C ILE A 211 10.42 -4.99 42.22
N SER A 212 9.53 -4.59 41.30
CA SER A 212 8.95 -3.25 41.32
C SER A 212 7.51 -3.19 41.86
N ALA A 213 7.21 -2.14 42.63
CA ALA A 213 5.83 -1.73 42.93
C ALA A 213 5.08 -1.18 41.70
N LEU A 214 5.66 -1.34 40.49
CA LEU A 214 5.15 -0.90 39.18
C LEU A 214 4.63 -2.08 38.34
N ASP A 215 4.54 -3.29 38.88
CA ASP A 215 4.02 -4.55 38.28
C ASP A 215 2.53 -4.52 37.84
N GLN A 216 1.93 -3.33 37.71
CA GLN A 216 0.48 -3.17 37.61
C GLN A 216 0.10 -2.65 36.23
N TYR A 217 -1.06 -3.11 35.75
CA TYR A 217 -1.76 -2.75 34.51
C TYR A 217 -1.57 -3.70 33.31
N VAL A 218 -1.73 -5.01 33.57
CA VAL A 218 -2.35 -5.88 32.57
C VAL A 218 -3.86 -5.78 32.76
N ASP A 219 -4.61 -5.61 31.67
CA ASP A 219 -6.08 -5.66 31.70
C ASP A 219 -6.56 -7.00 32.27
N GLU A 220 -7.47 -6.97 33.25
CA GLU A 220 -7.86 -8.17 34.02
C GLU A 220 -8.48 -9.26 33.13
N ASP A 221 -9.31 -8.88 32.15
CA ASP A 221 -9.94 -9.80 31.22
C ASP A 221 -8.89 -10.45 30.30
N ILE A 222 -7.93 -9.65 29.82
CA ILE A 222 -6.84 -10.15 28.99
C ILE A 222 -5.91 -11.07 29.80
N GLU A 223 -5.58 -10.72 31.05
CA GLU A 223 -4.79 -11.58 31.94
C GLU A 223 -5.51 -12.90 32.19
N GLU A 224 -6.80 -12.87 32.52
CA GLU A 224 -7.60 -14.08 32.74
C GLU A 224 -7.61 -14.96 31.49
N TRP A 225 -7.80 -14.35 30.31
CA TRP A 225 -7.81 -15.05 29.02
C TRP A 225 -6.51 -15.80 28.72
N ILE A 226 -5.36 -15.11 28.81
CA ILE A 226 -4.07 -15.72 28.42
C ILE A 226 -3.54 -16.67 29.48
N THR A 227 -3.83 -16.42 30.77
CA THR A 227 -3.45 -17.31 31.88
C THR A 227 -4.45 -18.44 32.10
N LEU A 228 -5.57 -18.44 31.37
CA LEU A 228 -6.63 -19.45 31.43
C LEU A 228 -7.22 -19.57 32.85
N GLY A 229 -7.48 -18.42 33.48
CA GLY A 229 -8.00 -18.32 34.85
C GLY A 229 -7.00 -18.63 35.96
N ASN A 230 -5.75 -18.96 35.63
CA ASN A 230 -4.68 -19.17 36.60
C ASN A 230 -3.85 -17.88 36.77
N SER A 231 -4.51 -16.79 37.15
CA SER A 231 -3.85 -15.52 37.41
C SER A 231 -2.83 -15.65 38.55
N TYR A 232 -1.71 -14.95 38.43
CA TYR A 232 -0.62 -15.01 39.38
C TYR A 232 -0.98 -14.31 40.71
N ASP A 233 -0.79 -14.98 41.85
CA ASP A 233 -0.93 -14.37 43.18
C ASP A 233 0.40 -13.70 43.60
N ALA A 234 0.44 -12.37 43.45
CA ALA A 234 1.60 -11.53 43.83
C ALA A 234 1.94 -11.55 45.33
N THR A 235 1.13 -12.19 46.19
CA THR A 235 1.34 -12.21 47.64
C THR A 235 2.17 -13.40 48.17
N ALA A 236 2.57 -14.36 47.31
CA ALA A 236 3.36 -15.52 47.71
C ALA A 236 4.88 -15.19 47.79
N PRO A 237 5.51 -15.16 48.98
CA PRO A 237 6.94 -14.91 49.09
C PRO A 237 7.69 -16.22 48.88
N THR A 238 8.36 -16.37 47.75
CA THR A 238 9.39 -17.42 47.63
C THR A 238 10.74 -16.77 47.41
N SER A 239 11.76 -17.25 48.14
CA SER A 239 13.08 -16.63 48.28
C SER A 239 14.01 -16.79 47.06
N THR A 240 13.42 -16.86 45.85
CA THR A 240 13.99 -16.83 44.47
C THR A 240 12.94 -17.31 43.43
N GLY A 241 11.69 -17.60 43.83
CA GLY A 241 10.74 -18.39 43.03
C GLY A 241 9.71 -17.59 42.22
N TYR A 242 10.14 -17.21 41.03
CA TYR A 242 9.23 -16.91 39.93
C TYR A 242 8.82 -18.21 39.24
N SER A 243 7.53 -18.54 39.17
CA SER A 243 7.03 -19.39 38.08
C SER A 243 6.78 -18.47 36.88
N ALA A 244 7.85 -17.97 36.27
CA ALA A 244 7.78 -17.17 35.06
C ALA A 244 6.98 -17.95 34.01
N VAL A 245 6.06 -17.27 33.32
CA VAL A 245 5.35 -17.88 32.21
C VAL A 245 6.36 -18.16 31.10
N LYS A 246 6.57 -19.44 30.78
CA LYS A 246 7.71 -19.91 29.99
C LYS A 246 7.47 -19.94 28.48
N TRP A 247 6.35 -19.40 27.99
CA TRP A 247 5.91 -19.56 26.61
C TRP A 247 7.01 -19.29 25.57
N PHE A 248 7.87 -18.31 25.82
CA PHE A 248 8.97 -17.91 24.93
C PHE A 248 10.37 -18.37 25.43
N GLU A 249 10.45 -19.07 26.56
CA GLU A 249 11.72 -19.59 27.08
C GLU A 249 12.25 -20.72 26.19
N GLU A 250 13.57 -20.77 26.03
CA GLU A 250 14.25 -21.85 25.34
C GLU A 250 14.73 -22.91 26.33
N THR A 251 14.76 -24.17 25.91
CA THR A 251 15.26 -25.28 26.74
C THR A 251 16.03 -26.31 25.93
N TYR A 252 16.74 -27.21 26.59
CA TYR A 252 17.55 -28.25 25.96
C TYR A 252 16.99 -29.64 26.26
N LEU A 253 16.74 -30.45 25.22
CA LEU A 253 16.22 -31.82 25.33
C LEU A 253 17.04 -32.79 24.46
N ASP A 254 17.05 -34.07 24.82
CA ASP A 254 17.74 -35.13 24.04
C ASP A 254 16.97 -35.52 22.75
N THR A 255 15.83 -34.88 22.46
CA THR A 255 15.03 -35.11 21.25
C THR A 255 15.21 -33.98 20.25
N LEU A 256 15.01 -34.26 18.96
CA LEU A 256 15.03 -33.20 17.94
C LEU A 256 13.83 -32.26 18.11
N PRO A 257 14.00 -30.96 17.86
CA PRO A 257 12.88 -30.03 17.80
C PRO A 257 11.94 -30.34 16.62
N PRO A 258 10.66 -29.93 16.70
CA PRO A 258 9.66 -30.23 15.68
C PRO A 258 9.73 -29.31 14.44
N TYR A 259 10.57 -28.28 14.47
CA TYR A 259 10.74 -27.33 13.36
C TYR A 259 11.94 -27.71 12.50
N GLN A 260 11.85 -27.44 11.20
CA GLN A 260 12.93 -27.71 10.26
C GLN A 260 14.09 -26.72 10.45
N VAL A 261 15.32 -27.22 10.34
CA VAL A 261 16.54 -26.41 10.37
C VAL A 261 17.31 -26.66 9.08
N LEU A 262 17.52 -25.60 8.29
CA LEU A 262 18.15 -25.66 6.96
C LEU A 262 19.59 -26.18 6.96
N ASP A 263 20.28 -26.09 8.10
CA ASP A 263 21.64 -26.61 8.27
C ASP A 263 21.71 -27.34 9.61
N SER A 264 22.19 -28.58 9.59
CA SER A 264 22.46 -29.35 10.81
C SER A 264 23.46 -28.65 11.75
N ALA A 265 24.30 -27.73 11.25
CA ALA A 265 25.17 -26.88 12.06
C ALA A 265 24.42 -25.78 12.83
N ASN A 266 23.18 -25.46 12.43
CA ASN A 266 22.30 -24.50 13.10
C ASN A 266 21.42 -25.15 14.18
N TYR A 267 21.49 -26.48 14.38
CA TYR A 267 21.02 -27.05 15.63
C TYR A 267 21.90 -26.48 16.74
N ILE A 268 21.32 -25.64 17.60
CA ILE A 268 22.02 -25.16 18.78
C ILE A 268 22.08 -26.36 19.74
N VAL A 269 23.26 -26.99 19.79
CA VAL A 269 23.52 -28.16 20.64
C VAL A 269 24.22 -27.72 21.90
N ASN A 270 23.75 -28.16 23.06
CA ASN A 270 24.49 -27.98 24.30
C ASN A 270 25.65 -28.97 24.34
N THR A 271 26.87 -28.47 24.09
CA THR A 271 28.08 -29.30 24.14
C THR A 271 28.65 -29.44 25.55
N GLN A 272 28.01 -28.86 26.57
CA GLN A 272 28.45 -28.92 27.97
C GLN A 272 27.70 -30.01 28.78
N SER A 273 26.70 -30.67 28.20
CA SER A 273 26.03 -31.83 28.80
C SER A 273 26.72 -33.15 28.44
N ASP A 274 26.61 -34.14 29.33
CA ASP A 274 27.12 -35.50 29.09
C ASP A 274 26.34 -36.26 27.99
N THR A 275 25.18 -35.73 27.57
CA THR A 275 24.35 -36.21 26.46
C THR A 275 24.19 -35.13 25.38
N THR A 276 23.98 -35.53 24.13
CA THR A 276 23.67 -34.59 23.04
C THR A 276 22.25 -34.03 23.22
N GLN A 277 22.15 -32.75 23.57
CA GLN A 277 20.88 -32.05 23.73
C GLN A 277 20.70 -30.98 22.66
N TYR A 278 19.50 -30.88 22.11
CA TYR A 278 19.09 -29.91 21.11
C TYR A 278 18.30 -28.76 21.74
N LEU A 279 18.43 -27.55 21.20
CA LEU A 279 17.63 -26.40 21.61
C LEU A 279 16.17 -26.50 21.12
N HIS A 280 15.25 -26.48 22.06
CA HIS A 280 13.81 -26.39 21.82
C HIS A 280 13.33 -24.97 22.13
N LYS A 281 12.90 -24.27 21.08
CA LYS A 281 12.30 -22.93 21.15
C LYS A 281 10.77 -22.94 21.25
N THR A 282 10.16 -24.13 21.10
CA THR A 282 8.71 -24.28 20.91
C THR A 282 8.04 -25.08 22.01
N LEU A 283 8.80 -25.69 22.93
CA LEU A 283 8.28 -26.67 23.89
C LEU A 283 7.12 -26.09 24.72
N TYR A 284 7.36 -24.97 25.42
CA TYR A 284 6.40 -24.42 26.37
C TYR A 284 5.16 -23.85 25.69
N MET A 285 5.30 -23.16 24.56
CA MET A 285 4.15 -22.70 23.79
C MET A 285 3.36 -23.88 23.21
N ARG A 286 4.04 -24.89 22.64
CA ARG A 286 3.37 -26.10 22.15
C ARG A 286 2.61 -26.84 23.25
N GLU A 287 3.17 -26.97 24.44
CA GLU A 287 2.48 -27.55 25.60
C GLU A 287 1.24 -26.73 25.96
N TYR A 288 1.36 -25.40 26.04
CA TYR A 288 0.21 -24.51 26.29
C TYR A 288 -0.91 -24.73 25.24
N LEU A 289 -0.55 -24.72 23.96
CA LEU A 289 -1.46 -24.88 22.82
C LEU A 289 -2.06 -26.28 22.68
N THR A 290 -1.48 -27.32 23.32
CA THR A 290 -1.97 -28.71 23.21
C THR A 290 -2.60 -29.25 24.49
N SER A 291 -2.47 -28.54 25.61
CA SER A 291 -2.99 -28.97 26.91
C SER A 291 -3.94 -27.94 27.51
N SER A 292 -3.40 -26.91 28.16
CA SER A 292 -4.17 -25.93 28.92
C SER A 292 -5.18 -25.21 28.05
N TYR A 293 -4.79 -24.75 26.86
CA TYR A 293 -5.67 -23.99 25.97
C TYR A 293 -6.89 -24.81 25.50
N LEU A 294 -6.69 -26.09 25.16
CA LEU A 294 -7.78 -27.00 24.74
C LEU A 294 -8.72 -27.36 25.88
N SER A 295 -8.24 -27.32 27.12
CA SER A 295 -8.99 -27.75 28.30
C SER A 295 -9.73 -26.58 28.98
N TYR A 296 -9.41 -25.34 28.62
CA TYR A 296 -9.98 -24.16 29.24
C TYR A 296 -11.37 -23.85 28.67
N THR A 297 -12.33 -23.59 29.56
CA THR A 297 -13.68 -23.16 29.20
C THR A 297 -13.96 -21.81 29.87
N PRO A 298 -13.78 -20.69 29.15
CA PRO A 298 -13.97 -19.34 29.69
C PRO A 298 -15.46 -19.00 29.88
N ASP A 299 -15.73 -18.00 30.73
CA ASP A 299 -17.07 -17.42 30.84
C ASP A 299 -17.47 -16.71 29.52
N PRO A 300 -18.72 -16.83 29.04
CA PRO A 300 -19.19 -16.11 27.86
C PRO A 300 -19.01 -14.59 27.90
N SER A 301 -19.06 -13.94 29.07
CA SER A 301 -18.81 -12.50 29.18
C SER A 301 -17.34 -12.17 28.89
N LEU A 302 -16.42 -12.94 29.48
CA LEU A 302 -14.99 -12.82 29.23
C LEU A 302 -14.67 -12.97 27.74
N ILE A 303 -15.26 -13.97 27.08
CA ILE A 303 -15.13 -14.18 25.63
C ILE A 303 -15.57 -12.92 24.86
N SER A 304 -16.74 -12.37 25.19
CA SER A 304 -17.28 -11.18 24.52
C SER A 304 -16.39 -9.95 24.73
N ASP A 305 -15.88 -9.75 25.94
CA ASP A 305 -15.05 -8.60 26.30
C ASP A 305 -13.68 -8.69 25.61
N VAL A 306 -13.01 -9.84 25.67
CA VAL A 306 -11.74 -10.09 24.99
C VAL A 306 -11.88 -9.95 23.47
N GLN A 307 -12.92 -10.54 22.88
CA GLN A 307 -13.16 -10.43 21.44
C GLN A 307 -13.40 -8.97 21.01
N THR A 308 -14.12 -8.20 21.82
CA THR A 308 -14.39 -6.78 21.57
C THR A 308 -13.10 -5.97 21.65
N LYS A 309 -12.28 -6.18 22.69
CA LYS A 309 -10.99 -5.50 22.88
C LYS A 309 -10.01 -5.81 21.75
N LEU A 310 -9.92 -7.07 21.31
CA LEU A 310 -8.97 -7.51 20.27
C LEU A 310 -9.45 -7.25 18.84
N THR A 311 -10.54 -6.50 18.66
CA THR A 311 -10.94 -6.00 17.32
C THR A 311 -10.02 -4.87 16.83
N ASN A 312 -9.45 -4.07 17.75
CA ASN A 312 -8.44 -3.06 17.43
C ASN A 312 -7.25 -3.19 18.38
N VAL A 313 -6.08 -3.52 17.85
CA VAL A 313 -4.85 -3.61 18.64
C VAL A 313 -3.99 -2.39 18.35
N PHE A 314 -3.52 -1.72 19.40
CA PHE A 314 -2.78 -0.46 19.32
C PHE A 314 -1.33 -0.63 19.72
N PHE A 315 -0.42 -0.14 18.87
CA PHE A 315 1.00 -0.02 19.14
C PHE A 315 1.31 1.48 19.24
N ASN A 316 1.30 2.00 20.47
CA ASN A 316 1.80 3.34 20.78
C ASN A 316 3.33 3.42 20.56
N ALA A 317 3.95 4.57 20.83
CA ALA A 317 5.38 4.72 20.51
C ALA A 317 6.25 3.69 21.27
N THR A 318 5.97 3.50 22.56
CA THR A 318 6.69 2.54 23.43
C THR A 318 6.50 1.10 22.95
N ALA A 319 5.28 0.71 22.62
CA ALA A 319 4.94 -0.60 22.09
C ALA A 319 5.63 -0.86 20.74
N THR A 320 5.66 0.14 19.86
CA THR A 320 6.33 0.08 18.56
C THR A 320 7.83 -0.24 18.74
N ARG A 321 8.49 0.42 19.71
CA ARG A 321 9.89 0.11 20.05
C ARG A 321 10.05 -1.30 20.62
N ALA A 322 9.26 -1.63 21.63
CA ALA A 322 9.44 -2.84 22.44
C ALA A 322 9.04 -4.13 21.72
N LEU A 323 8.02 -4.07 20.86
CA LEU A 323 7.41 -5.24 20.22
C LEU A 323 7.78 -5.40 18.76
N LEU A 324 8.02 -4.30 18.02
CA LEU A 324 8.36 -4.34 16.59
C LEU A 324 9.85 -4.06 16.31
N GLY A 325 10.63 -3.65 17.32
CA GLY A 325 12.06 -3.32 17.17
C GLY A 325 13.06 -4.45 17.49
N GLY A 326 12.61 -5.62 17.99
CA GLY A 326 13.48 -6.75 18.36
C GLY A 326 13.43 -7.92 17.37
N SER A 327 14.29 -8.93 17.55
CA SER A 327 14.19 -10.24 16.87
C SER A 327 13.42 -11.24 17.74
N PRO A 328 12.09 -11.32 17.63
CA PRO A 328 11.26 -12.19 18.46
C PRO A 328 11.50 -13.69 18.21
N ASN A 329 11.26 -14.52 19.23
CA ASN A 329 11.19 -15.98 19.06
C ASN A 329 9.82 -16.38 18.48
N LEU A 330 9.57 -16.02 17.21
CA LEU A 330 8.33 -16.37 16.49
C LEU A 330 8.22 -17.87 16.18
N THR A 331 9.33 -18.61 16.29
CA THR A 331 9.31 -20.07 16.14
C THR A 331 8.47 -20.76 17.21
N ALA A 332 8.14 -20.07 18.31
CA ALA A 332 7.26 -20.59 19.36
C ALA A 332 5.82 -20.86 18.89
N PHE A 333 5.35 -20.24 17.80
CA PHE A 333 4.01 -20.48 17.25
C PHE A 333 4.04 -21.47 16.08
N PRO A 334 3.00 -22.30 15.87
CA PRO A 334 2.96 -23.28 14.78
C PRO A 334 3.11 -22.62 13.40
N TYR A 335 2.39 -21.53 13.17
CA TYR A 335 2.45 -20.74 11.94
C TYR A 335 2.01 -19.30 12.21
N TYR A 336 2.40 -18.39 11.32
CA TYR A 336 2.02 -16.98 11.33
C TYR A 336 2.10 -16.37 9.92
N ILE A 337 1.41 -15.25 9.70
CA ILE A 337 1.65 -14.38 8.55
C ILE A 337 2.67 -13.32 8.98
N LYS A 338 3.76 -13.24 8.23
CA LYS A 338 4.80 -12.22 8.40
C LYS A 338 4.49 -11.05 7.46
N ILE A 339 4.56 -9.83 7.98
CA ILE A 339 4.40 -8.58 7.26
C ILE A 339 5.64 -7.74 7.52
N ASN A 340 6.61 -7.81 6.61
CA ASN A 340 7.81 -6.97 6.66
C ASN A 340 7.55 -5.74 5.82
N PHE A 341 7.45 -4.61 6.50
CA PHE A 341 7.15 -3.34 5.88
C PHE A 341 8.40 -2.47 5.91
N THR A 342 8.80 -1.96 4.75
CA THR A 342 9.81 -0.90 4.65
C THR A 342 9.13 0.33 4.08
N ARG A 343 9.18 1.44 4.83
CA ARG A 343 8.64 2.72 4.38
C ARG A 343 9.42 3.18 3.14
N GLY A 344 8.74 3.80 2.17
CA GLY A 344 9.44 4.54 1.12
C GLY A 344 10.26 5.69 1.72
N GLU A 345 11.40 6.02 1.10
CA GLU A 345 12.19 7.20 1.53
C GLU A 345 11.27 8.43 1.64
N PRO A 346 11.29 9.19 2.75
CA PRO A 346 10.61 10.48 2.75
C PRO A 346 11.19 11.33 1.61
N ILE A 347 10.33 12.04 0.88
CA ILE A 347 10.82 13.17 0.09
C ILE A 347 11.36 14.15 1.12
N VAL A 348 12.68 14.32 1.14
CA VAL A 348 13.45 15.16 2.07
C VAL A 348 12.66 16.42 2.41
N THR A 349 12.08 16.47 3.61
CA THR A 349 11.73 17.73 4.24
C THR A 349 13.07 18.43 4.49
N ASP A 350 13.13 19.72 4.17
CA ASP A 350 14.33 20.54 4.35
C ASP A 350 14.98 20.23 5.72
N THR A 351 16.15 19.60 5.70
CA THR A 351 16.90 19.18 6.89
C THR A 351 17.48 20.37 7.67
N SER A 352 17.03 21.60 7.40
CA SER A 352 17.46 22.81 8.08
C SER A 352 16.85 22.98 9.48
N LEU A 353 15.85 22.17 9.85
CA LEU A 353 15.26 22.17 11.20
C LEU A 353 16.04 21.24 12.13
N ASP A 354 17.31 21.59 12.40
CA ASP A 354 18.19 20.89 13.33
C ASP A 354 17.96 21.39 14.77
N TRP A 355 17.14 20.65 15.54
CA TRP A 355 16.78 21.00 16.91
C TRP A 355 17.86 20.56 17.92
N GLY A 356 19.08 21.09 17.83
CA GLY A 356 20.00 21.07 18.99
C GLY A 356 21.49 20.90 18.72
N GLN A 357 22.24 21.95 19.09
CA GLN A 357 23.66 21.93 19.51
C GLN A 357 24.68 21.25 18.59
N ASN A 358 25.00 21.89 17.45
CA ASN A 358 26.34 22.32 17.03
C ASN A 358 26.33 22.49 15.51
N PRO A 359 26.57 23.70 14.96
CA PRO A 359 26.53 23.95 13.51
C PRO A 359 27.76 23.38 12.75
N GLY A 360 28.25 22.20 13.13
CA GLY A 360 29.47 21.59 12.59
C GLY A 360 29.55 20.07 12.59
N GLN A 361 28.49 19.36 13.01
CA GLN A 361 28.41 17.90 12.83
C GLN A 361 27.09 17.58 12.13
N GLY A 362 27.13 17.48 10.80
CA GLY A 362 25.99 16.98 10.04
C GLY A 362 25.66 15.56 10.51
N VAL A 363 24.55 15.40 11.21
CA VAL A 363 23.87 14.12 11.35
C VAL A 363 23.29 13.85 9.97
N GLY A 364 24.01 13.10 9.14
CA GLY A 364 23.61 12.91 7.76
C GLY A 364 22.29 12.18 7.68
N ALA A 365 21.27 12.80 7.06
CA ALA A 365 20.09 12.22 6.39
C ALA A 365 19.32 11.04 7.05
N GLN A 366 19.64 10.63 8.28
CA GLN A 366 19.11 9.43 8.95
C GLN A 366 18.45 9.83 10.28
N GLY A 367 17.11 9.90 10.26
CA GLY A 367 16.30 9.73 11.46
C GLY A 367 15.89 10.99 12.24
N ALA A 368 15.60 12.13 11.58
CA ALA A 368 14.79 13.16 12.23
C ALA A 368 13.32 12.69 12.28
N SER A 369 12.69 12.73 13.46
CA SER A 369 11.24 12.54 13.60
C SER A 369 10.51 13.74 13.01
N GLY A 370 9.31 13.51 12.49
CA GLY A 370 8.46 14.60 12.05
C GLY A 370 7.91 15.42 13.23
N VAL A 371 7.68 16.72 12.99
CA VAL A 371 7.30 17.68 14.05
C VAL A 371 5.95 17.32 14.69
N ILE A 372 5.05 16.67 13.95
CA ILE A 372 3.72 16.31 14.44
C ILE A 372 3.83 15.12 15.40
N LEU A 373 4.56 14.06 15.05
CA LEU A 373 4.82 12.89 15.90
C LEU A 373 5.50 13.29 17.21
N ASP A 374 6.53 14.14 17.14
CA ASP A 374 7.19 14.67 18.34
C ASP A 374 6.23 15.45 19.22
N THR A 375 5.33 16.22 18.62
CA THR A 375 4.28 16.95 19.35
C THR A 375 3.32 15.99 20.06
N LEU A 376 2.91 14.90 19.40
CA LEU A 376 2.03 13.87 20.00
C LEU A 376 2.71 13.21 21.20
N TRP A 377 3.97 12.80 21.06
CA TRP A 377 4.76 12.16 22.13
C TRP A 377 5.00 13.07 23.32
N LYS A 378 5.45 14.31 23.08
CA LYS A 378 5.77 15.29 24.13
C LYS A 378 4.59 15.58 25.06
N HIS A 379 3.37 15.51 24.55
CA HIS A 379 2.14 15.74 25.33
C HIS A 379 1.45 14.45 25.78
N GLY A 380 2.05 13.28 25.57
CA GLY A 380 1.46 11.98 25.93
C GLY A 380 0.12 11.74 25.22
N TYR A 381 0.02 12.15 23.95
CA TYR A 381 -1.21 12.13 23.18
C TYR A 381 -1.27 11.02 22.13
N ASP A 382 -0.21 10.24 21.96
CA ASP A 382 -0.11 9.15 20.98
C ASP A 382 -1.19 8.07 21.18
N SER A 383 -1.40 7.56 22.40
CA SER A 383 -2.48 6.58 22.66
C SER A 383 -3.87 7.17 22.40
N THR A 384 -4.11 8.41 22.81
CA THR A 384 -5.40 9.10 22.58
C THR A 384 -5.62 9.35 21.08
N PHE A 385 -4.56 9.73 20.36
CA PHE A 385 -4.55 9.97 18.93
C PHE A 385 -4.89 8.69 18.14
N LEU A 386 -4.26 7.56 18.46
CA LEU A 386 -4.56 6.26 17.85
C LEU A 386 -6.03 5.88 18.03
N ASN A 387 -6.59 6.11 19.22
CA ASN A 387 -7.99 5.79 19.50
C ASN A 387 -8.97 6.66 18.69
N ILE A 388 -8.80 7.99 18.70
CA ILE A 388 -9.69 8.88 17.93
C ILE A 388 -9.55 8.66 16.41
N LEU A 389 -8.34 8.37 15.92
CA LEU A 389 -8.11 8.03 14.52
C LEU A 389 -8.87 6.74 14.16
N LYS A 390 -8.81 5.72 15.01
CA LYS A 390 -9.60 4.49 14.87
C LYS A 390 -11.10 4.78 14.82
N ASP A 391 -11.63 5.59 15.73
CA ASP A 391 -13.06 5.91 15.75
C ASP A 391 -13.51 6.62 14.46
N ALA A 392 -12.69 7.53 13.94
CA ALA A 392 -12.97 8.25 12.71
C ALA A 392 -12.97 7.31 11.49
N PHE A 393 -11.91 6.52 11.32
CA PHE A 393 -11.71 5.75 10.10
C PHE A 393 -12.38 4.36 10.09
N THR A 394 -12.90 3.88 11.22
CA THR A 394 -13.73 2.67 11.30
C THR A 394 -15.23 2.95 11.44
N GLY A 395 -15.64 4.22 11.50
CA GLY A 395 -17.05 4.62 11.58
C GLY A 395 -17.71 4.34 12.93
N GLN A 396 -16.91 4.27 14.00
CA GLN A 396 -17.35 3.96 15.36
C GLN A 396 -17.55 5.22 16.22
N GLY A 397 -17.28 6.41 15.67
CA GLY A 397 -17.49 7.72 16.29
C GLY A 397 -18.45 8.64 15.52
N THR A 398 -18.54 9.89 15.99
CA THR A 398 -19.31 10.95 15.29
C THR A 398 -18.46 11.76 14.31
N LEU A 399 -17.13 11.65 14.41
CA LEU A 399 -16.19 12.19 13.44
C LEU A 399 -16.17 11.25 12.23
N ILE A 400 -16.62 11.74 11.08
CA ILE A 400 -16.70 10.95 9.85
C ILE A 400 -15.72 11.53 8.84
N PRO A 401 -14.85 10.70 8.22
CA PRO A 401 -13.93 11.19 7.21
C PRO A 401 -14.67 11.61 5.94
N GLU A 402 -14.18 12.70 5.36
CA GLU A 402 -14.64 13.22 4.07
C GLU A 402 -13.83 12.61 2.94
N SER A 403 -14.42 12.54 1.75
CA SER A 403 -13.75 12.04 0.53
C SER A 403 -13.17 13.21 -0.25
N ILE A 404 -11.85 13.26 -0.42
CA ILE A 404 -11.16 14.24 -1.25
C ILE A 404 -10.77 13.56 -2.58
N GLY A 405 -11.10 14.21 -3.70
CA GLY A 405 -10.71 13.73 -5.03
C GLY A 405 -9.30 14.18 -5.39
N PHE A 406 -8.53 13.27 -5.97
CA PHE A 406 -7.18 13.49 -6.47
C PHE A 406 -7.01 12.93 -7.88
N VAL A 407 -6.04 13.44 -8.62
CA VAL A 407 -5.36 12.67 -9.67
C VAL A 407 -4.12 12.04 -9.03
N SER A 408 -4.04 10.72 -9.04
CA SER A 408 -2.84 9.99 -8.61
C SER A 408 -1.95 9.75 -9.82
N ALA A 409 -0.78 10.37 -9.85
CA ALA A 409 0.23 10.14 -10.87
C ALA A 409 1.36 9.28 -10.28
N VAL A 410 1.61 8.12 -10.86
CA VAL A 410 2.58 7.15 -10.35
C VAL A 410 3.72 6.99 -11.35
N ASN A 411 4.96 7.19 -10.89
CA ASN A 411 6.14 6.80 -11.63
C ASN A 411 6.80 5.60 -10.94
N TYR A 412 6.99 4.52 -11.69
CA TYR A 412 7.60 3.30 -11.15
C TYR A 412 8.38 2.53 -12.21
N TYR A 413 9.16 1.55 -11.78
CA TYR A 413 9.86 0.63 -12.67
C TYR A 413 9.08 -0.67 -12.79
N SER A 414 8.96 -1.17 -14.02
CA SER A 414 8.48 -2.51 -14.33
C SER A 414 9.56 -3.21 -15.16
N GLY A 415 10.23 -4.21 -14.57
CA GLY A 415 11.45 -4.78 -15.12
C GLY A 415 12.55 -3.73 -15.29
N SER A 416 12.89 -3.41 -16.54
CA SER A 416 13.90 -2.39 -16.88
C SER A 416 13.31 -1.10 -17.47
N TYR A 417 11.98 -0.97 -17.51
CA TYR A 417 11.28 0.17 -18.10
C TYR A 417 10.67 1.05 -17.01
N ARG A 418 10.69 2.37 -17.23
CA ARG A 418 9.93 3.32 -16.42
C ARG A 418 8.50 3.40 -16.96
N VAL A 419 7.52 3.28 -16.08
CA VAL A 419 6.10 3.38 -16.37
C VAL A 419 5.54 4.60 -15.64
N ASN A 420 4.75 5.39 -16.35
CA ASN A 420 4.04 6.54 -15.81
C ASN A 420 2.53 6.33 -16.03
N GLU A 421 1.78 6.36 -14.95
CA GLU A 421 0.33 6.16 -14.95
C GLU A 421 -0.35 7.32 -14.22
N ALA A 422 -1.53 7.71 -14.68
CA ALA A 422 -2.34 8.73 -14.06
C ALA A 422 -3.80 8.25 -13.99
N GLU A 423 -4.41 8.32 -12.81
CA GLU A 423 -5.82 7.97 -12.64
C GLU A 423 -6.51 8.85 -11.60
N GLY A 424 -7.83 9.01 -11.74
CA GLY A 424 -8.64 9.67 -10.73
C GLY A 424 -8.82 8.76 -9.52
N THR A 425 -8.48 9.25 -8.33
CA THR A 425 -8.66 8.53 -7.07
C THR A 425 -9.39 9.40 -6.05
N ALA A 426 -9.97 8.78 -5.03
CA ALA A 426 -10.61 9.48 -3.93
C ALA A 426 -10.08 8.92 -2.61
N LEU A 427 -9.52 9.80 -1.78
CA LEU A 427 -8.93 9.42 -0.50
C LEU A 427 -9.79 9.96 0.65
N ARG A 428 -9.87 9.17 1.72
CA ARG A 428 -10.58 9.55 2.94
C ARG A 428 -9.70 10.47 3.77
N SER A 429 -10.27 11.50 4.35
CA SER A 429 -9.53 12.46 5.16
C SER A 429 -10.32 13.02 6.33
N VAL A 430 -9.61 13.50 7.35
CA VAL A 430 -10.16 14.23 8.49
C VAL A 430 -9.31 15.48 8.72
N ASP A 431 -9.93 16.60 9.06
CA ASP A 431 -9.19 17.79 9.50
C ASP A 431 -8.64 17.57 10.91
N MET A 432 -7.32 17.72 11.10
CA MET A 432 -6.66 17.45 12.38
C MET A 432 -7.15 18.39 13.48
N PHE A 433 -7.46 19.65 13.16
CA PHE A 433 -7.95 20.60 14.16
C PHE A 433 -9.39 20.31 14.55
N ASP A 434 -10.24 19.90 13.59
CA ASP A 434 -11.59 19.44 13.91
C ASP A 434 -11.55 18.15 14.75
N MET A 435 -10.60 17.24 14.48
CA MET A 435 -10.40 16.04 15.29
C MET A 435 -9.98 16.37 16.74
N LEU A 436 -9.01 17.28 16.92
CA LEU A 436 -8.58 17.72 18.24
C LEU A 436 -9.71 18.45 18.98
N ALA A 437 -10.44 19.35 18.30
CA ALA A 437 -11.61 20.01 18.87
C ALA A 437 -12.71 19.00 19.23
N HIS A 438 -12.91 17.98 18.40
CA HIS A 438 -13.84 16.89 18.68
C HIS A 438 -13.45 16.15 19.96
N ARG A 439 -12.17 15.78 20.13
CA ARG A 439 -11.70 15.10 21.35
C ARG A 439 -11.80 15.97 22.59
N TYR A 440 -11.46 17.25 22.47
CA TYR A 440 -11.58 18.21 23.58
C TYR A 440 -13.01 18.28 24.11
N ASN A 441 -13.98 18.34 23.21
CA ASN A 441 -15.40 18.40 23.56
C ASN A 441 -15.97 17.04 24.01
N ASN A 442 -15.40 15.93 23.53
CA ASN A 442 -15.83 14.56 23.81
C ASN A 442 -14.70 13.76 24.47
N TYR A 443 -14.43 14.08 25.74
CA TYR A 443 -13.31 13.53 26.51
C TYR A 443 -13.49 12.07 26.97
N ILE A 444 -14.68 11.50 26.78
CA ILE A 444 -14.96 10.08 27.05
C ILE A 444 -14.92 9.28 25.74
N THR A 445 -14.46 8.05 25.82
CA THR A 445 -14.43 7.09 24.73
C THR A 445 -15.59 6.11 24.93
N PRO A 446 -16.68 6.20 24.13
CA PRO A 446 -17.84 5.34 24.29
C PRO A 446 -17.59 3.90 23.82
N SER A 447 -16.64 3.68 22.91
CA SER A 447 -16.26 2.36 22.39
C SER A 447 -15.10 1.78 23.20
N GLN A 448 -15.28 0.58 23.75
CA GLN A 448 -14.26 -0.17 24.52
C GLN A 448 -13.62 -1.29 23.69
N ASN A 449 -13.60 -1.11 22.37
CA ASN A 449 -13.27 -2.15 21.39
C ASN A 449 -11.82 -2.06 20.90
N GLY A 450 -10.90 -1.81 21.82
CA GLY A 450 -9.49 -1.78 21.51
C GLY A 450 -8.61 -2.10 22.70
N TYR A 451 -7.38 -2.55 22.41
CA TYR A 451 -6.40 -2.96 23.40
C TYR A 451 -5.01 -2.43 23.03
N PHE A 452 -4.31 -1.82 24.00
CA PHE A 452 -2.93 -1.36 23.84
C PHE A 452 -1.98 -2.48 24.27
N VAL A 453 -1.09 -2.88 23.36
CA VAL A 453 0.00 -3.82 23.64
C VAL A 453 1.25 -3.05 24.04
N GLY A 454 2.22 -3.68 24.71
CA GLY A 454 3.53 -3.08 25.04
C GLY A 454 3.85 -3.04 26.54
N ASP A 455 4.99 -2.43 26.86
CA ASP A 455 5.48 -2.24 28.22
C ASP A 455 4.81 -1.05 28.90
N SER A 456 4.31 -1.26 30.12
CA SER A 456 3.67 -0.27 30.99
C SER A 456 4.65 0.42 31.95
N ALA A 457 5.87 -0.09 32.09
CA ALA A 457 6.79 0.23 33.19
C ALA A 457 7.87 1.29 32.87
N GLU A 458 8.05 1.72 31.62
CA GLU A 458 9.00 2.81 31.32
C GLU A 458 8.45 4.18 31.75
N THR A 459 8.84 4.61 32.96
CA THR A 459 9.36 5.97 33.24
C THR A 459 10.13 5.94 34.56
N SER A 460 11.40 5.50 34.57
CA SER A 460 12.27 5.70 35.73
C SER A 460 12.99 7.06 35.71
N ASN A 461 12.90 7.86 34.62
CA ASN A 461 13.65 9.12 34.52
C ASN A 461 13.05 10.27 33.67
N SER A 462 11.85 10.17 33.08
CA SER A 462 11.27 11.28 32.30
C SER A 462 10.10 11.95 33.02
N SER A 463 9.90 13.25 32.76
CA SER A 463 8.77 14.06 33.23
C SER A 463 7.44 13.76 32.52
N THR A 464 7.37 12.67 31.75
CA THR A 464 6.17 12.21 31.03
C THR A 464 5.39 11.19 31.87
N SER A 465 4.08 11.07 31.62
CA SER A 465 3.22 10.11 32.32
C SER A 465 3.60 8.66 31.95
N PRO A 466 3.47 7.68 32.86
CA PRO A 466 3.72 6.27 32.53
C PRO A 466 2.75 5.79 31.43
N ALA A 467 3.23 4.92 30.53
CA ALA A 467 2.48 4.46 29.35
C ALA A 467 1.09 3.88 29.71
N SER A 468 0.99 3.12 30.81
CA SER A 468 -0.28 2.58 31.31
C SER A 468 -1.33 3.65 31.65
N LEU A 469 -0.90 4.83 32.10
CA LEU A 469 -1.81 5.95 32.35
C LEU A 469 -2.34 6.53 31.03
N LEU A 470 -1.48 6.64 30.01
CA LEU A 470 -1.85 7.17 28.70
C LEU A 470 -2.86 6.26 27.97
N ASP A 471 -2.70 4.95 28.11
CA ASP A 471 -3.61 3.96 27.52
C ASP A 471 -4.99 4.00 28.22
N GLN A 472 -5.02 4.13 29.55
CA GLN A 472 -6.25 4.33 30.31
C GLN A 472 -6.94 5.65 29.98
N MET A 473 -6.17 6.73 29.78
CA MET A 473 -6.67 8.02 29.32
C MET A 473 -7.34 7.91 27.95
N ALA A 474 -6.73 7.15 27.03
CA ALA A 474 -7.27 6.93 25.70
C ALA A 474 -8.60 6.15 25.74
N LEU A 475 -8.73 5.16 26.61
CA LEU A 475 -9.92 4.30 26.76
C LEU A 475 -10.92 4.79 27.82
N ASP A 476 -10.76 6.00 28.37
CA ASP A 476 -11.60 6.53 29.46
C ASP A 476 -13.09 6.56 29.11
N SER A 477 -13.89 5.66 29.69
CA SER A 477 -15.35 5.61 29.48
C SER A 477 -16.16 6.42 30.50
N ASP A 478 -15.59 6.75 31.66
CA ASP A 478 -16.33 7.34 32.79
C ASP A 478 -15.90 8.76 33.15
N GLY A 479 -14.89 9.29 32.46
CA GLY A 479 -14.44 10.67 32.55
C GLY A 479 -13.46 10.91 33.70
N ARG A 480 -12.89 9.85 34.31
CA ARG A 480 -11.85 9.97 35.35
C ARG A 480 -10.65 10.79 34.90
N TYR A 481 -10.32 10.71 33.62
CA TYR A 481 -9.13 11.32 33.04
C TYR A 481 -9.44 12.58 32.22
N LYS A 482 -10.64 13.15 32.36
CA LYS A 482 -11.07 14.38 31.65
C LYS A 482 -10.02 15.48 31.65
N TYR A 483 -9.44 15.78 32.82
CA TYR A 483 -8.44 16.85 32.95
C TYR A 483 -7.20 16.55 32.11
N ASN A 484 -6.62 15.35 32.24
CA ASN A 484 -5.45 14.93 31.48
C ASN A 484 -5.72 14.90 29.97
N ASN A 485 -6.85 14.33 29.54
CA ASN A 485 -7.27 14.31 28.13
C ASN A 485 -7.41 15.72 27.55
N SER A 486 -8.01 16.64 28.31
CA SER A 486 -8.18 18.04 27.89
C SER A 486 -6.83 18.76 27.79
N MET A 487 -5.96 18.57 28.78
CA MET A 487 -4.63 19.21 28.81
C MET A 487 -3.73 18.72 27.69
N ALA A 488 -3.70 17.40 27.43
CA ALA A 488 -2.91 16.83 26.36
C ALA A 488 -3.41 17.31 24.98
N THR A 489 -4.73 17.33 24.77
CA THR A 489 -5.34 17.85 23.53
C THR A 489 -4.97 19.33 23.29
N LEU A 490 -5.06 20.18 24.32
CA LEU A 490 -4.71 21.59 24.22
C LEU A 490 -3.20 21.82 24.03
N GLY A 491 -2.36 20.96 24.61
CA GLY A 491 -0.91 20.96 24.40
C GLY A 491 -0.55 20.72 22.94
N VAL A 492 -1.13 19.67 22.33
CA VAL A 492 -0.96 19.38 20.90
C VAL A 492 -1.47 20.54 20.04
N LEU A 493 -2.69 21.02 20.32
CA LEU A 493 -3.31 22.14 19.61
C LEU A 493 -2.42 23.40 19.61
N SER A 494 -1.84 23.74 20.77
CA SER A 494 -0.94 24.88 20.93
C SER A 494 0.31 24.73 20.06
N ASN A 495 0.97 23.57 20.10
CA ASN A 495 2.22 23.35 19.36
C ASN A 495 1.99 23.32 17.84
N LEU A 496 0.93 22.67 17.37
CA LEU A 496 0.60 22.64 15.94
C LEU A 496 0.21 24.03 15.40
N ARG A 497 -0.53 24.82 16.20
CA ARG A 497 -0.82 26.23 15.86
C ARG A 497 0.46 27.03 15.62
N TYR A 498 1.46 26.87 16.49
CA TYR A 498 2.76 27.56 16.34
C TYR A 498 3.55 27.05 15.14
N PHE A 499 3.60 25.74 14.94
CA PHE A 499 4.32 25.12 13.83
C PHE A 499 3.80 25.61 12.47
N ILE A 500 2.47 25.65 12.29
CA ILE A 500 1.83 26.15 11.07
C ILE A 500 2.03 27.67 10.90
N GLY A 501 2.17 28.42 12.01
CA GLY A 501 2.30 29.88 12.04
C GLY A 501 3.70 30.46 11.86
N ALA A 502 4.74 29.62 11.71
CA ALA A 502 6.11 30.02 11.35
C ALA A 502 6.79 31.04 12.31
N TYR A 503 6.86 30.73 13.61
CA TYR A 503 7.64 31.53 14.57
C TYR A 503 9.16 31.27 14.41
N ASP A 504 9.96 32.34 14.24
CA ASP A 504 11.43 32.30 14.06
C ASP A 504 12.17 32.04 15.38
N GLU A 505 13.29 31.32 15.29
CA GLU A 505 13.98 30.59 16.35
C GLU A 505 14.63 31.47 17.42
N GLY A 506 14.53 31.06 18.69
CA GLY A 506 15.34 31.61 19.78
C GLY A 506 14.92 31.26 21.21
N THR A 507 13.69 30.78 21.42
CA THR A 507 13.15 30.69 22.80
C THR A 507 12.38 29.38 23.09
N TYR A 508 12.77 28.24 22.52
CA TYR A 508 12.18 26.93 22.87
C TYR A 508 12.61 26.39 24.25
N ASN A 509 13.02 27.26 25.18
CA ASN A 509 13.23 26.92 26.59
C ASN A 509 11.96 27.07 27.46
N THR A 510 10.80 27.38 26.87
CA THR A 510 9.52 27.31 27.59
C THR A 510 8.61 26.28 26.93
N PRO A 511 8.00 25.36 27.69
CA PRO A 511 6.95 24.50 27.15
C PRO A 511 5.84 25.41 26.61
N ASN A 512 5.48 25.27 25.34
CA ASN A 512 4.28 25.89 24.77
C ASN A 512 3.09 25.35 25.56
N THR A 513 2.62 26.13 26.52
CA THR A 513 1.62 25.72 27.50
C THR A 513 0.25 26.17 27.03
N ILE A 514 -0.81 25.67 27.67
CA ILE A 514 -2.18 26.19 27.51
C ILE A 514 -2.26 27.73 27.66
N TYR A 515 -1.33 28.35 28.40
CA TYR A 515 -1.26 29.79 28.65
C TYR A 515 -0.87 30.63 27.41
N ASP A 516 -0.45 29.97 26.33
CA ASP A 516 -0.20 30.62 25.03
C ASP A 516 -1.46 30.69 24.17
N LEU A 517 -2.46 29.85 24.45
CA LEU A 517 -3.76 29.87 23.77
C LEU A 517 -4.72 30.88 24.41
N PHE A 518 -4.60 31.10 25.72
CA PHE A 518 -5.50 31.96 26.48
C PHE A 518 -4.72 33.04 27.23
N ASP A 519 -5.24 34.27 27.24
CA ASP A 519 -4.74 35.32 28.12
C ASP A 519 -5.09 35.04 29.60
N VAL A 520 -4.59 35.90 30.50
CA VAL A 520 -4.83 35.77 31.95
C VAL A 520 -6.31 35.93 32.33
N ASP A 521 -7.12 36.51 31.44
CA ASP A 521 -8.56 36.72 31.60
C ASP A 521 -9.38 35.59 30.96
N GLY A 522 -8.73 34.59 30.35
CA GLY A 522 -9.35 33.45 29.69
C GLY A 522 -9.84 33.75 28.27
N ASN A 523 -9.51 34.90 27.69
CA ASN A 523 -9.81 35.19 26.29
C ASN A 523 -8.79 34.52 25.39
N PHE A 524 -9.22 34.19 24.18
CA PHE A 524 -8.39 33.57 23.17
C PHE A 524 -7.33 34.55 22.64
N ARG A 525 -6.06 34.12 22.57
CA ARG A 525 -4.98 34.94 21.98
C ARG A 525 -4.92 34.74 20.47
N SER A 526 -5.11 35.81 19.70
CA SER A 526 -4.94 35.77 18.24
C SER A 526 -3.46 35.61 17.87
N VAL A 527 -3.11 34.81 16.83
CA VAL A 527 -1.71 34.74 16.32
C VAL A 527 -1.33 36.06 15.63
N SER A 528 -2.34 36.84 15.20
CA SER A 528 -2.15 38.03 14.36
C SER A 528 -1.55 39.24 15.07
N GLU A 529 -1.55 39.30 16.41
CA GLU A 529 -1.29 40.56 17.14
C GLU A 529 0.13 40.76 17.66
N GLU A 530 1.00 39.75 17.72
CA GLU A 530 2.31 39.90 18.38
C GLU A 530 3.46 39.18 17.68
N LEU A 531 4.00 39.66 16.55
CA LEU A 531 5.31 39.19 16.07
C LEU A 531 6.22 40.28 15.44
N PRO A 532 7.31 40.68 16.14
CA PRO A 532 8.45 41.37 15.54
C PRO A 532 9.36 40.33 14.86
N VAL A 533 9.56 40.44 13.54
CA VAL A 533 10.53 39.61 12.82
C VAL A 533 11.77 40.47 12.58
N SER A 534 12.74 40.36 13.48
CA SER A 534 14.12 40.81 13.23
C SER A 534 14.98 39.57 13.04
N GLY A 535 15.06 39.08 11.81
CA GLY A 535 15.83 37.88 11.47
C GLY A 535 16.04 37.80 9.96
N SER A 536 17.30 37.72 9.55
CA SER A 536 17.70 37.50 8.16
C SER A 536 17.25 36.14 7.67
N ASP A 537 16.92 36.05 6.37
CA ASP A 537 16.60 34.84 5.63
C ASP A 537 17.46 33.64 6.01
N THR A 538 16.83 32.64 6.63
CA THR A 538 17.05 31.20 6.49
C THR A 538 16.09 30.53 7.48
N ASN A 539 15.14 29.75 6.97
CA ASN A 539 14.53 28.55 7.56
C ASN A 539 13.11 28.38 6.99
N ALA A 540 12.96 27.34 6.17
CA ALA A 540 11.72 27.00 5.49
C ALA A 540 10.67 26.54 6.51
N SER A 541 9.56 27.28 6.66
CA SER A 541 8.37 26.70 7.28
C SER A 541 7.48 26.02 6.23
N PRO A 542 6.72 25.00 6.65
CA PRO A 542 5.92 24.14 5.78
C PRO A 542 4.66 24.80 5.19
N SER A 543 4.35 26.04 5.60
CA SER A 543 3.26 26.84 5.06
C SER A 543 3.82 28.00 4.21
N VAL A 544 2.96 28.79 3.55
CA VAL A 544 3.40 30.03 2.90
C VAL A 544 3.90 31.02 3.97
N THR A 545 5.16 30.88 4.36
CA THR A 545 5.78 31.55 5.51
C THR A 545 5.83 33.06 5.41
N LYS A 546 5.80 33.57 4.19
CA LYS A 546 5.90 34.98 3.90
C LYS A 546 4.98 35.30 2.74
N PHE A 547 3.73 35.64 3.03
CA PHE A 547 2.96 36.59 2.20
C PHE A 547 3.55 38.01 2.34
N TYR A 548 4.88 38.13 2.36
CA TYR A 548 5.63 39.38 2.49
C TYR A 548 6.57 39.52 1.28
N GLY A 549 6.62 40.72 0.69
CA GLY A 549 7.16 40.96 -0.65
C GLY A 549 6.09 40.67 -1.72
N GLY A 550 6.02 41.48 -2.78
CA GLY A 550 4.90 41.57 -3.74
C GLY A 550 4.52 40.32 -4.56
N ASP A 551 4.96 39.13 -4.15
CA ASP A 551 4.86 37.85 -4.86
C ASP A 551 3.95 36.85 -4.11
N ALA A 552 3.07 37.32 -3.21
CA ALA A 552 2.21 36.46 -2.38
C ALA A 552 1.29 35.54 -3.20
N ILE A 553 0.68 36.08 -4.25
CA ILE A 553 -0.17 35.31 -5.16
C ILE A 553 0.65 34.30 -5.99
N ASP A 554 1.89 34.64 -6.32
CA ASP A 554 2.79 33.73 -7.05
C ASP A 554 3.13 32.51 -6.20
N LYS A 555 3.44 32.74 -4.91
CA LYS A 555 3.71 31.67 -3.96
C LYS A 555 2.49 30.76 -3.80
N LEU A 556 1.30 31.34 -3.61
CA LEU A 556 0.06 30.58 -3.47
C LEU A 556 -0.16 29.60 -4.63
N TYR A 557 -0.04 30.07 -5.88
CA TYR A 557 -0.33 29.24 -7.05
C TYR A 557 0.82 28.29 -7.43
N ASN A 558 2.08 28.72 -7.27
CA ASN A 558 3.23 27.88 -7.63
C ASN A 558 3.53 26.79 -6.60
N LEU A 559 3.13 26.94 -5.33
CA LEU A 559 3.21 25.87 -4.34
C LEU A 559 2.40 24.64 -4.73
N GLY A 560 1.32 24.80 -5.50
CA GLY A 560 0.57 23.65 -6.03
C GLY A 560 1.38 22.76 -6.98
N GLY A 561 2.53 23.24 -7.47
CA GLY A 561 3.49 22.45 -8.27
C GLY A 561 4.52 21.68 -7.46
N GLU A 562 4.60 21.95 -6.16
CA GLU A 562 5.50 21.31 -5.21
C GLU A 562 4.73 20.37 -4.28
N SER A 563 5.45 19.53 -3.52
CA SER A 563 4.80 18.73 -2.49
C SER A 563 4.53 19.60 -1.27
N ASN A 564 3.29 19.66 -0.81
CA ASN A 564 3.03 20.17 0.54
C ASN A 564 3.77 19.33 1.58
N TYR A 565 4.09 19.97 2.72
CA TYR A 565 4.66 19.26 3.87
C TYR A 565 3.72 18.15 4.29
N HIS A 566 4.29 16.97 4.51
CA HIS A 566 3.54 15.82 4.94
C HIS A 566 4.38 14.90 5.83
N GLU A 567 3.69 14.19 6.72
CA GLU A 567 4.30 13.31 7.71
C GLU A 567 3.42 12.07 7.89
N THR A 568 4.02 10.87 7.84
CA THR A 568 3.28 9.65 8.12
C THR A 568 3.17 9.48 9.63
N LEU A 569 1.96 9.46 10.17
CA LEU A 569 1.74 9.40 11.62
C LEU A 569 1.47 7.97 12.11
N VAL A 570 0.71 7.19 11.33
CA VAL A 570 0.22 5.86 11.74
C VAL A 570 0.16 4.93 10.53
N TYR A 571 0.48 3.67 10.72
CA TYR A 571 0.15 2.57 9.80
C TYR A 571 -1.03 1.78 10.35
N ARG A 572 -1.92 1.31 9.48
CA ARG A 572 -2.96 0.34 9.84
C ARG A 572 -2.83 -0.91 8.99
N ILE A 573 -2.82 -2.06 9.64
CA ILE A 573 -2.95 -3.37 9.02
C ILE A 573 -4.37 -3.85 9.31
N GLU A 574 -5.22 -3.84 8.28
CA GLU A 574 -6.58 -4.36 8.35
C GLU A 574 -6.60 -5.82 7.89
N LYS A 575 -7.00 -6.72 8.77
CA LYS A 575 -7.19 -8.15 8.46
C LYS A 575 -8.65 -8.42 8.15
N LYS A 576 -8.90 -9.02 6.98
CA LYS A 576 -10.23 -9.47 6.55
C LYS A 576 -10.25 -10.99 6.40
N GLY A 577 -11.36 -11.60 6.81
CA GLY A 577 -11.61 -13.01 6.53
C GLY A 577 -12.02 -13.26 5.08
N ALA A 578 -12.19 -14.53 4.71
CA ALA A 578 -12.62 -14.94 3.37
C ALA A 578 -13.96 -14.33 2.92
N ASN A 579 -14.81 -13.90 3.86
CA ASN A 579 -16.09 -13.23 3.59
C ASN A 579 -15.94 -11.71 3.33
N GLY A 580 -14.72 -11.17 3.34
CA GLY A 580 -14.43 -9.75 3.16
C GLY A 580 -14.72 -8.86 4.37
N LYS A 581 -15.18 -9.42 5.50
CA LYS A 581 -15.41 -8.65 6.73
C LYS A 581 -14.11 -8.47 7.48
N THR A 582 -13.93 -7.26 8.03
CA THR A 582 -12.83 -6.94 8.92
C THR A 582 -12.95 -7.76 10.21
N ILE A 583 -11.87 -8.46 10.52
CA ILE A 583 -11.70 -9.30 11.71
C ILE A 583 -10.99 -8.48 12.80
N GLN A 584 -9.89 -7.84 12.42
CA GLN A 584 -9.03 -7.08 13.34
C GLN A 584 -8.32 -5.95 12.59
N ASN A 585 -8.10 -4.83 13.29
CA ASN A 585 -7.20 -3.76 12.85
C ASN A 585 -6.01 -3.66 13.81
N ASN A 586 -4.80 -3.61 13.28
CA ASN A 586 -3.59 -3.29 14.03
C ASN A 586 -3.15 -1.87 13.67
N TRP A 587 -3.12 -0.98 14.65
CA TRP A 587 -2.82 0.45 14.50
C TRP A 587 -1.44 0.74 15.09
N ILE A 588 -0.48 1.09 14.24
CA ILE A 588 0.93 1.20 14.58
C ILE A 588 1.38 2.63 14.43
N LEU A 589 1.87 3.26 15.49
CA LEU A 589 2.48 4.59 15.39
C LEU A 589 3.70 4.53 14.47
N ALA A 590 3.82 5.49 13.55
CA ALA A 590 4.88 5.50 12.55
C ALA A 590 6.25 5.97 13.09
N ALA A 591 6.42 6.00 14.40
CA ALA A 591 7.66 6.34 15.07
C ALA A 591 7.82 5.59 16.40
N ARG A 592 9.06 5.50 16.86
CA ARG A 592 9.45 4.83 18.11
C ARG A 592 10.38 5.71 18.94
N PRO A 593 10.36 5.61 20.28
CA PRO A 593 11.37 6.22 21.13
C PRO A 593 12.78 5.69 20.83
N VAL A 594 13.80 6.48 21.15
CA VAL A 594 15.20 6.08 21.08
C VAL A 594 15.85 6.23 22.45
N ASP A 595 16.61 5.21 22.85
CA ASP A 595 17.30 5.23 24.12
C ASP A 595 18.32 6.38 24.12
N VAL A 596 18.25 7.24 25.16
CA VAL A 596 19.21 8.29 25.58
C VAL A 596 18.77 9.77 25.41
N HIS A 597 17.79 10.11 24.57
CA HIS A 597 17.24 11.48 24.49
C HIS A 597 15.71 11.42 24.31
N ASP A 598 14.94 12.31 24.93
CA ASP A 598 13.46 12.36 24.87
C ASP A 598 12.92 12.67 23.44
N GLU A 599 13.32 11.86 22.46
CA GLU A 599 13.13 12.06 21.03
C GLU A 599 12.54 10.79 20.40
N LEU A 600 11.68 10.97 19.40
CA LEU A 600 11.22 9.89 18.53
C LEU A 600 12.14 9.74 17.32
N ARG A 601 12.06 8.56 16.69
CA ARG A 601 12.54 8.35 15.32
C ARG A 601 11.47 7.69 14.47
N ASP A 602 11.37 8.16 13.24
CA ASP A 602 10.54 7.56 12.21
C ASP A 602 10.85 6.07 12.05
N LEU A 603 9.79 5.30 11.85
CA LEU A 603 9.88 3.87 11.58
C LEU A 603 10.24 3.65 10.10
N GLU A 604 11.52 3.42 9.83
CA GLU A 604 12.02 3.10 8.48
C GLU A 604 11.54 1.73 8.01
N SER A 605 11.50 0.75 8.92
CA SER A 605 10.98 -0.59 8.66
C SER A 605 10.50 -1.25 9.94
N PHE A 606 9.57 -2.19 9.82
CA PHE A 606 9.15 -3.06 10.92
C PHE A 606 8.71 -4.44 10.41
N GLU A 607 8.78 -5.43 11.31
CA GLU A 607 8.27 -6.79 11.10
C GLU A 607 7.04 -6.99 11.99
N PHE A 608 5.88 -7.12 11.37
CA PHE A 608 4.62 -7.46 12.03
C PHE A 608 4.27 -8.93 11.81
N CYS A 609 3.75 -9.62 12.82
CA CYS A 609 3.42 -11.04 12.75
C CYS A 609 2.02 -11.31 13.29
N ASP A 610 1.17 -11.93 12.47
CA ASP A 610 -0.16 -12.36 12.86
C ASP A 610 -0.18 -13.86 13.15
N THR A 611 -0.43 -14.24 14.40
CA THR A 611 -0.55 -15.65 14.84
C THR A 611 -2.00 -16.12 14.98
N GLN A 612 -2.97 -15.24 14.82
CA GLN A 612 -4.39 -15.51 15.06
C GLN A 612 -5.08 -16.09 13.82
N LEU A 613 -4.60 -17.24 13.34
CA LEU A 613 -4.93 -17.79 12.03
C LEU A 613 -5.46 -19.23 12.13
N LYS A 614 -6.23 -19.62 11.12
CA LYS A 614 -6.58 -21.02 10.86
C LYS A 614 -5.86 -21.50 9.60
N TYR A 615 -5.34 -22.73 9.66
CA TYR A 615 -4.68 -23.35 8.51
C TYR A 615 -5.65 -23.47 7.33
N GLY A 616 -5.16 -23.23 6.10
CA GLY A 616 -5.96 -23.35 4.89
C GLY A 616 -7.01 -22.25 4.67
N GLU A 617 -7.32 -21.40 5.65
CA GLU A 617 -8.25 -20.28 5.48
C GLU A 617 -7.60 -19.11 4.73
N SER A 618 -8.42 -18.34 4.01
CA SER A 618 -7.97 -17.16 3.26
C SER A 618 -8.15 -15.88 4.07
N TYR A 619 -7.08 -15.11 4.17
CA TYR A 619 -7.08 -13.80 4.81
C TYR A 619 -6.61 -12.74 3.83
N THR A 620 -7.23 -11.57 3.85
CA THR A 620 -6.78 -10.40 3.09
C THR A 620 -6.23 -9.35 4.05
N TYR A 621 -5.01 -8.90 3.80
CA TYR A 621 -4.37 -7.82 4.54
C TYR A 621 -4.34 -6.56 3.69
N ASP A 622 -5.03 -5.52 4.16
CA ASP A 622 -5.00 -4.18 3.56
C ASP A 622 -4.16 -3.25 4.44
N LEU A 623 -3.09 -2.71 3.88
CA LEU A 623 -2.17 -1.82 4.57
C LEU A 623 -2.44 -0.37 4.19
N TYR A 624 -2.57 0.49 5.19
CA TYR A 624 -2.82 1.92 5.03
C TYR A 624 -1.78 2.75 5.80
N ALA A 625 -1.42 3.91 5.26
CA ALA A 625 -0.71 4.97 5.97
C ALA A 625 -1.66 6.15 6.22
N TYR A 626 -1.61 6.72 7.43
CA TYR A 626 -2.29 7.97 7.75
C TYR A 626 -1.29 9.11 7.71
N VAL A 627 -1.40 9.93 6.67
CA VAL A 627 -0.45 10.99 6.36
C VAL A 627 -1.07 12.33 6.73
N ALA A 628 -0.46 13.06 7.66
CA ALA A 628 -0.82 14.44 7.92
C ALA A 628 -0.18 15.34 6.87
N VAL A 629 -0.99 16.13 6.17
CA VAL A 629 -0.57 17.08 5.14
C VAL A 629 -0.98 18.47 5.59
N ILE A 630 -0.03 19.42 5.59
CA ILE A 630 -0.33 20.84 5.82
C ILE A 630 -0.78 21.43 4.51
N THR A 631 -1.99 21.99 4.49
CA THR A 631 -2.63 22.45 3.26
C THR A 631 -3.13 23.89 3.43
N GLY A 632 -3.52 24.50 2.32
CA GLY A 632 -4.09 25.84 2.31
C GLY A 632 -5.47 25.83 1.65
N LYS A 633 -6.39 26.63 2.20
CA LYS A 633 -7.65 26.95 1.54
C LYS A 633 -7.77 28.43 1.29
N TYR A 634 -8.35 28.80 0.16
CA TYR A 634 -8.52 30.20 -0.22
C TYR A 634 -9.82 30.48 -0.96
N ASN A 635 -10.24 31.74 -0.92
CA ASN A 635 -11.30 32.27 -1.76
C ASN A 635 -11.06 33.75 -2.08
N PHE A 636 -11.90 34.32 -2.95
CA PHE A 636 -11.85 35.74 -3.28
C PHE A 636 -13.05 36.51 -2.73
N SER A 637 -12.84 37.75 -2.33
CA SER A 637 -13.89 38.63 -1.81
C SER A 637 -13.74 40.09 -2.26
N ASP A 638 -14.82 40.86 -2.16
CA ASP A 638 -14.86 42.32 -2.35
C ASP A 638 -14.39 42.82 -3.73
N LEU A 639 -14.83 42.18 -4.81
CA LEU A 639 -14.47 42.61 -6.16
C LEU A 639 -14.87 44.09 -6.43
N VAL A 640 -13.92 44.87 -6.93
CA VAL A 640 -14.14 46.20 -7.53
C VAL A 640 -13.49 46.26 -8.91
N LEU A 641 -14.15 46.92 -9.87
CA LEU A 641 -13.68 47.08 -11.24
C LEU A 641 -13.49 48.55 -11.58
N THR A 642 -12.68 48.83 -12.60
CA THR A 642 -12.61 50.15 -13.22
C THR A 642 -13.55 50.28 -14.42
N ARG A 643 -14.10 51.48 -14.62
CA ARG A 643 -14.73 51.91 -15.87
C ARG A 643 -14.16 53.25 -16.33
N PRO A 644 -13.98 53.47 -17.65
CA PRO A 644 -13.49 54.75 -18.16
C PRO A 644 -14.55 55.85 -17.99
N LEU A 645 -14.11 57.02 -17.50
CA LEU A 645 -14.90 58.25 -17.46
C LEU A 645 -14.57 59.19 -18.63
N GLY A 646 -13.36 59.11 -19.18
CA GLY A 646 -12.87 59.92 -20.29
C GLY A 646 -11.34 60.01 -20.32
N PHE A 647 -10.79 60.75 -21.28
CA PHE A 647 -9.34 60.96 -21.41
C PHE A 647 -8.85 62.06 -20.47
N ALA A 648 -7.77 61.81 -19.73
CA ALA A 648 -7.15 62.83 -18.88
C ALA A 648 -6.25 63.75 -19.72
N ASP A 649 -5.45 63.18 -20.63
CA ASP A 649 -4.58 63.88 -21.58
C ASP A 649 -4.13 62.94 -22.72
N GLU A 650 -4.52 63.25 -23.97
CA GLU A 650 -4.18 62.47 -25.17
C GLU A 650 -2.66 62.40 -25.44
N SER A 651 -1.87 63.32 -24.89
CA SER A 651 -0.42 63.38 -25.11
C SER A 651 0.41 62.51 -24.16
N THR A 652 -0.16 62.14 -23.01
CA THR A 652 0.49 61.30 -21.99
C THR A 652 -0.04 59.87 -21.95
N GLY A 653 -1.18 59.60 -22.61
CA GLY A 653 -1.79 58.27 -22.64
C GLY A 653 -2.41 57.85 -21.31
N LEU A 654 -2.92 58.81 -20.55
CA LEU A 654 -3.57 58.58 -19.25
C LEU A 654 -5.10 58.73 -19.37
N ASP A 655 -5.81 57.78 -18.79
CA ASP A 655 -7.27 57.73 -18.74
C ASP A 655 -7.79 58.10 -17.35
N CYS A 656 -8.90 58.85 -17.31
CA CYS A 656 -9.68 59.03 -16.09
C CYS A 656 -10.56 57.80 -15.89
N ILE A 657 -10.34 57.10 -14.78
CA ILE A 657 -11.06 55.88 -14.42
C ILE A 657 -11.88 56.08 -13.16
N GLU A 658 -12.97 55.33 -13.04
CA GLU A 658 -13.79 55.23 -11.84
C GLU A 658 -13.86 53.78 -11.36
N TRP A 659 -13.59 53.59 -10.07
CA TRP A 659 -13.77 52.33 -9.37
C TRP A 659 -15.22 52.16 -8.95
N TYR A 660 -15.77 50.97 -9.18
CA TYR A 660 -17.15 50.65 -8.85
C TYR A 660 -17.31 49.18 -8.44
N ASN A 661 -18.33 48.91 -7.62
CA ASN A 661 -18.72 47.54 -7.31
C ASN A 661 -19.57 47.01 -8.47
N PRO A 662 -19.16 45.93 -9.15
CA PRO A 662 -19.83 45.50 -10.37
C PRO A 662 -21.13 44.73 -10.11
N ALA A 663 -21.43 44.36 -8.86
CA ALA A 663 -22.71 43.77 -8.45
C ALA A 663 -23.77 44.84 -8.15
N THR A 664 -23.39 45.99 -7.57
CA THR A 664 -24.32 47.07 -7.22
C THR A 664 -24.33 48.24 -8.21
N GLU A 665 -23.31 48.34 -9.08
CA GLU A 665 -23.03 49.48 -9.98
C GLU A 665 -22.72 50.80 -9.26
N GLU A 666 -22.55 50.77 -7.95
CA GLU A 666 -22.21 51.93 -7.12
C GLU A 666 -20.71 52.21 -7.11
N THR A 667 -20.34 53.48 -6.98
CA THR A 667 -18.94 53.92 -6.86
C THR A 667 -18.30 53.30 -5.62
N ALA A 668 -17.09 52.75 -5.78
CA ALA A 668 -16.34 52.09 -4.72
C ALA A 668 -14.90 52.61 -4.70
N THR A 669 -14.21 52.45 -3.58
CA THR A 669 -12.76 52.76 -3.52
C THR A 669 -11.94 51.54 -3.96
N PRO A 670 -10.80 51.73 -4.65
CA PRO A 670 -9.86 50.65 -4.91
C PRO A 670 -9.39 49.98 -3.62
N LEU A 671 -9.09 48.68 -3.69
CA LEU A 671 -8.66 47.90 -2.52
C LEU A 671 -7.14 47.82 -2.41
N ALA A 672 -6.47 47.61 -3.54
CA ALA A 672 -5.06 47.26 -3.58
C ALA A 672 -4.14 48.50 -3.68
N PHE A 673 -4.71 49.67 -3.97
CA PHE A 673 -3.96 50.89 -4.30
C PHE A 673 -4.77 52.14 -3.95
N LYS A 674 -4.25 53.00 -3.06
CA LYS A 674 -4.37 54.42 -3.33
C LYS A 674 -3.18 54.77 -4.22
N MET A 675 -3.32 54.62 -5.54
CA MET A 675 -2.53 55.51 -6.38
C MET A 675 -3.10 56.89 -6.07
N THR A 676 -2.33 57.71 -5.38
CA THR A 676 -2.71 59.11 -5.33
C THR A 676 -2.62 59.58 -6.78
N ALA A 677 -3.77 59.89 -7.38
CA ALA A 677 -3.89 60.61 -8.65
C ALA A 677 -3.10 61.95 -8.69
N PHE A 678 -2.29 62.23 -7.67
CA PHE A 678 -1.60 63.46 -7.35
C PHE A 678 -0.08 63.33 -7.23
N GLU A 679 0.52 62.14 -7.31
CA GLU A 679 2.00 62.03 -7.33
C GLU A 679 2.62 62.43 -8.68
N TYR A 680 1.83 62.51 -9.75
CA TYR A 680 2.26 63.09 -11.04
C TYR A 680 1.94 64.60 -11.16
N ALA A 681 1.15 65.16 -10.25
CA ALA A 681 0.80 66.57 -10.26
C ALA A 681 1.72 67.36 -9.33
N ASP A 682 2.79 67.93 -9.91
CA ASP A 682 3.44 69.08 -9.28
C ASP A 682 2.38 70.16 -9.01
N SER A 683 2.07 70.36 -7.73
CA SER A 683 1.39 71.51 -7.13
C SER A 683 -0.13 71.70 -7.36
N SER A 684 -0.87 71.64 -6.25
CA SER A 684 -1.86 72.66 -5.82
C SER A 684 -3.31 72.69 -6.34
N VAL A 685 -3.86 71.63 -6.94
CA VAL A 685 -5.30 71.61 -7.27
C VAL A 685 -6.01 70.45 -6.58
N GLU A 686 -6.54 70.67 -5.37
CA GLU A 686 -7.54 69.75 -4.79
C GLU A 686 -8.78 69.75 -5.70
N ASN A 687 -9.05 68.63 -6.36
CA ASN A 687 -10.28 68.44 -7.11
C ASN A 687 -11.43 68.18 -6.12
N THR A 688 -12.22 69.22 -5.82
CA THR A 688 -13.36 69.15 -4.90
C THR A 688 -14.54 68.32 -5.43
N LEU A 689 -14.48 67.86 -6.70
CA LEU A 689 -15.52 67.06 -7.35
C LEU A 689 -15.16 65.58 -7.48
N ALA A 690 -13.89 65.20 -7.27
CA ALA A 690 -13.44 63.81 -7.30
C ALA A 690 -13.37 63.23 -5.89
N THR A 691 -13.81 61.98 -5.75
CA THR A 691 -13.69 61.19 -4.52
C THR A 691 -12.52 60.21 -4.64
N SER A 692 -12.25 59.43 -3.60
CA SER A 692 -11.28 58.32 -3.65
C SER A 692 -11.67 57.17 -4.61
N ALA A 693 -12.83 57.24 -5.27
CA ALA A 693 -13.25 56.30 -6.31
C ALA A 693 -12.76 56.69 -7.71
N GLN A 694 -12.37 57.95 -7.95
CA GLN A 694 -11.86 58.39 -9.25
C GLN A 694 -10.34 58.51 -9.22
N ASP A 695 -9.69 58.05 -10.30
CA ASP A 695 -8.23 58.00 -10.41
C ASP A 695 -7.78 58.27 -11.86
N VAL A 696 -6.48 58.49 -12.07
CA VAL A 696 -5.85 58.65 -13.38
C VAL A 696 -4.83 57.53 -13.55
N SER A 697 -4.98 56.72 -14.60
CA SER A 697 -4.10 55.57 -14.84
C SER A 697 -3.76 55.42 -16.32
N SER A 698 -2.59 54.85 -16.61
CA SER A 698 -2.22 54.40 -17.95
C SER A 698 -2.85 53.06 -18.33
N ASN A 699 -3.63 52.45 -17.43
CA ASN A 699 -4.34 51.20 -17.66
C ASN A 699 -5.83 51.41 -17.35
N THR A 700 -6.67 51.36 -18.38
CA THR A 700 -8.12 51.57 -18.26
C THR A 700 -8.82 50.42 -17.54
N TYR A 701 -8.43 49.17 -17.84
CA TYR A 701 -9.12 47.97 -17.36
C TYR A 701 -8.36 47.33 -16.20
N GLN A 702 -8.90 47.48 -14.98
CA GLN A 702 -8.33 46.94 -13.75
C GLN A 702 -9.43 46.30 -12.91
N ALA A 703 -9.03 45.36 -12.06
CA ALA A 703 -9.88 44.70 -11.09
C ALA A 703 -9.09 44.50 -9.79
N ASP A 704 -9.68 44.90 -8.65
CA ASP A 704 -9.13 44.57 -7.33
C ASP A 704 -10.09 43.62 -6.60
N PHE A 705 -9.52 42.67 -5.87
CA PHE A 705 -10.23 41.81 -4.92
C PHE A 705 -9.29 41.39 -3.81
N TYR A 706 -9.84 40.92 -2.70
CA TYR A 706 -9.07 40.26 -1.66
C TYR A 706 -8.92 38.78 -1.95
N VAL A 707 -7.71 38.25 -1.74
CA VAL A 707 -7.50 36.82 -1.51
C VAL A 707 -7.55 36.59 -0.01
N ASN A 708 -8.45 35.71 0.42
CA ASN A 708 -8.54 35.24 1.79
C ASN A 708 -7.93 33.84 1.83
N TYR A 709 -6.87 33.66 2.60
CA TYR A 709 -6.14 32.39 2.74
C TYR A 709 -6.10 31.94 4.20
N GLU A 710 -6.39 30.66 4.45
CA GLU A 710 -6.34 30.03 5.76
C GLU A 710 -5.56 28.71 5.65
N ASN A 711 -4.56 28.51 6.53
CA ASN A 711 -3.87 27.23 6.61
C ASN A 711 -4.80 26.17 7.24
N THR A 712 -4.67 24.91 6.83
CA THR A 712 -5.34 23.77 7.44
C THR A 712 -4.40 22.56 7.51
N MET A 713 -4.84 21.47 8.15
CA MET A 713 -4.06 20.24 8.22
C MET A 713 -5.00 19.04 8.07
N LYS A 714 -4.75 18.21 7.06
CA LYS A 714 -5.57 17.03 6.75
C LYS A 714 -4.82 15.77 7.10
N ILE A 715 -5.46 14.83 7.79
CA ILE A 715 -4.99 13.46 7.92
C ILE A 715 -5.65 12.66 6.80
N ILE A 716 -4.85 12.15 5.86
CA ILE A 716 -5.31 11.44 4.66
C ILE A 716 -4.96 9.95 4.80
N GLU A 717 -5.95 9.06 4.59
CA GLU A 717 -5.77 7.61 4.55
C GLU A 717 -5.28 7.20 3.15
N VAL A 718 -4.02 6.77 3.08
CA VAL A 718 -3.32 6.38 1.85
C VAL A 718 -3.21 4.85 1.82
N PRO A 719 -3.85 4.15 0.85
CA PRO A 719 -3.68 2.70 0.70
C PRO A 719 -2.28 2.38 0.15
N ILE A 720 -1.58 1.43 0.78
CA ILE A 720 -0.21 1.05 0.42
C ILE A 720 -0.19 -0.23 -0.41
N THR A 721 -0.79 -1.30 0.12
CA THR A 721 -0.87 -2.59 -0.58
C THR A 721 -2.03 -3.42 -0.04
N SER A 722 -2.46 -4.40 -0.83
CA SER A 722 -3.47 -5.39 -0.47
C SER A 722 -3.02 -6.76 -0.95
N LYS A 723 -3.07 -7.77 -0.09
CA LYS A 723 -2.77 -9.16 -0.47
C LYS A 723 -3.69 -10.15 0.23
N THR A 724 -4.32 -11.02 -0.57
CA THR A 724 -4.98 -12.23 -0.08
C THR A 724 -3.98 -13.38 -0.02
N ILE A 725 -3.92 -14.06 1.12
CA ILE A 725 -2.93 -15.08 1.44
C ILE A 725 -3.55 -16.23 2.24
N ARG A 726 -2.96 -17.43 2.13
CA ARG A 726 -3.32 -18.64 2.88
C ARG A 726 -2.07 -19.25 3.51
N ILE A 727 -2.22 -19.82 4.71
CA ILE A 727 -1.20 -20.73 5.25
C ILE A 727 -1.39 -22.09 4.58
N LEU A 728 -0.39 -22.51 3.81
CA LEU A 728 -0.34 -23.80 3.12
C LEU A 728 1.01 -24.46 3.44
N ASP A 729 1.03 -25.79 3.46
CA ASP A 729 2.26 -26.55 3.68
C ASP A 729 3.02 -26.69 2.34
N ASN A 730 4.29 -27.03 2.42
CA ASN A 730 5.05 -27.38 1.22
C ASN A 730 4.54 -28.73 0.69
N PRO A 731 4.56 -28.94 -0.64
CA PRO A 731 4.29 -30.24 -1.24
C PRO A 731 5.20 -31.34 -0.65
N PRO A 732 4.66 -32.53 -0.32
CA PRO A 732 5.48 -33.66 0.10
C PRO A 732 6.37 -34.13 -1.05
N THR A 733 7.45 -34.85 -0.70
CA THR A 733 8.39 -35.40 -1.65
C THR A 733 7.75 -36.40 -2.61
N SER A 734 8.44 -36.71 -3.72
CA SER A 734 8.02 -37.79 -4.61
C SER A 734 8.16 -39.15 -3.94
N LEU A 735 7.53 -40.16 -4.53
CA LEU A 735 7.69 -41.55 -4.11
C LEU A 735 8.82 -42.23 -4.92
N ASP A 736 9.70 -42.96 -4.26
CA ASP A 736 10.55 -43.99 -4.85
C ASP A 736 9.70 -45.24 -5.10
N ILE A 737 9.55 -45.61 -6.37
CA ILE A 737 8.60 -46.63 -6.83
C ILE A 737 9.35 -47.78 -7.48
N LEU A 738 9.24 -48.96 -6.86
CA LEU A 738 9.84 -50.19 -7.36
C LEU A 738 8.76 -51.15 -7.83
N PRO A 739 8.50 -51.27 -9.14
CA PRO A 739 7.54 -52.23 -9.68
C PRO A 739 8.09 -53.66 -9.61
N TYR A 740 7.22 -54.61 -9.33
CA TYR A 740 7.55 -56.04 -9.26
C TYR A 740 6.36 -56.90 -9.69
N GLN A 741 6.63 -58.16 -9.99
CA GLN A 741 5.61 -59.16 -10.30
C GLN A 741 5.54 -60.19 -9.16
N MET A 742 4.33 -60.64 -8.83
CA MET A 742 4.16 -61.82 -7.98
C MET A 742 4.48 -63.08 -8.79
N ILE A 743 5.46 -63.87 -8.31
CA ILE A 743 5.85 -65.16 -8.91
C ILE A 743 4.91 -66.26 -8.40
N ASP A 744 3.62 -66.10 -8.68
CA ASP A 744 2.53 -67.04 -8.38
C ASP A 744 1.51 -67.07 -9.54
N ASP A 745 0.49 -67.94 -9.46
CA ASP A 745 -0.57 -68.03 -10.49
C ASP A 745 -1.63 -66.92 -10.37
N SER A 746 -1.42 -65.91 -9.52
CA SER A 746 -2.45 -64.92 -9.17
C SER A 746 -2.68 -63.82 -10.20
N GLN A 747 -1.80 -63.70 -11.22
CA GLN A 747 -1.82 -62.64 -12.24
C GLN A 747 -1.73 -61.22 -11.65
N ARG A 748 -0.95 -61.05 -10.59
CA ARG A 748 -0.79 -59.77 -9.90
C ARG A 748 0.57 -59.13 -10.18
N ILE A 749 0.54 -57.83 -10.41
CA ILE A 749 1.71 -56.95 -10.36
C ILE A 749 1.64 -56.14 -9.08
N GLY A 750 2.77 -55.63 -8.62
CA GLY A 750 2.82 -54.76 -7.46
C GLY A 750 3.83 -53.64 -7.60
N PHE A 751 3.67 -52.64 -6.77
CA PHE A 751 4.53 -51.48 -6.68
C PHE A 751 4.88 -51.29 -5.20
N CYS A 752 6.18 -51.28 -4.89
CA CYS A 752 6.68 -50.87 -3.58
C CYS A 752 6.87 -49.36 -3.64
N LEU A 753 6.14 -48.64 -2.80
CA LEU A 753 6.07 -47.19 -2.76
C LEU A 753 6.75 -46.74 -1.48
N LYS A 754 7.77 -45.88 -1.59
CA LYS A 754 8.54 -45.36 -0.45
C LYS A 754 8.67 -43.86 -0.57
N ASP A 755 8.68 -43.14 0.55
CA ASP A 755 9.00 -41.71 0.52
C ASP A 755 10.45 -41.49 0.07
N ASP A 756 10.64 -40.56 -0.85
CA ASP A 756 11.96 -40.14 -1.32
C ASP A 756 12.48 -38.95 -0.50
N SER A 757 13.75 -38.61 -0.69
CA SER A 757 14.40 -37.46 -0.04
C SER A 757 14.02 -36.15 -0.71
N PHE A 758 13.85 -35.09 0.08
CA PHE A 758 13.55 -33.76 -0.44
C PHE A 758 14.70 -33.19 -1.27
N VAL A 759 14.35 -32.63 -2.42
CA VAL A 759 15.27 -31.92 -3.31
C VAL A 759 14.62 -30.59 -3.70
N PRO A 760 15.34 -29.45 -3.58
CA PRO A 760 14.80 -28.16 -4.00
C PRO A 760 14.38 -28.15 -5.46
N THR A 761 13.08 -27.98 -5.70
CA THR A 761 12.44 -28.10 -7.02
C THR A 761 11.23 -27.16 -7.12
N PRO A 762 10.79 -26.76 -8.33
CA PRO A 762 9.62 -25.90 -8.50
C PRO A 762 8.32 -26.62 -8.16
N TYR A 763 7.28 -25.89 -7.73
CA TYR A 763 5.99 -26.47 -7.33
C TYR A 763 5.44 -27.51 -8.34
N PRO A 764 4.94 -28.67 -7.87
CA PRO A 764 4.59 -29.81 -8.72
C PRO A 764 3.59 -29.50 -9.83
N SER A 765 3.59 -30.35 -10.86
CA SER A 765 2.60 -30.30 -11.94
C SER A 765 1.22 -30.68 -11.41
N ALA A 766 0.21 -29.90 -11.78
CA ALA A 766 -1.18 -30.17 -11.43
C ALA A 766 -1.72 -31.36 -12.25
N ILE A 767 -2.39 -32.29 -11.59
CA ILE A 767 -3.09 -33.42 -12.22
C ILE A 767 -4.59 -33.12 -12.24
N GLU A 768 -5.13 -32.80 -11.07
CA GLU A 768 -6.54 -32.49 -10.85
C GLU A 768 -6.79 -30.98 -10.97
N THR A 769 -8.05 -30.60 -11.22
CA THR A 769 -8.44 -29.19 -11.29
C THR A 769 -8.20 -28.46 -9.96
N THR A 770 -8.36 -29.14 -8.82
CA THR A 770 -8.10 -28.61 -7.48
C THR A 770 -6.62 -28.28 -7.25
N ASP A 771 -5.70 -29.07 -7.79
CA ASP A 771 -4.26 -28.83 -7.67
C ASP A 771 -3.86 -27.51 -8.34
N SER A 772 -4.52 -27.15 -9.43
CA SER A 772 -4.25 -25.89 -10.14
C SER A 772 -4.61 -24.68 -9.28
N LEU A 773 -5.66 -24.78 -8.46
CA LEU A 773 -6.04 -23.73 -7.50
C LEU A 773 -5.06 -23.68 -6.33
N LEU A 774 -4.72 -24.83 -5.72
CA LEU A 774 -3.73 -24.90 -4.64
C LEU A 774 -2.37 -24.37 -5.07
N LYS A 775 -1.90 -24.74 -6.26
CA LYS A 775 -0.68 -24.21 -6.87
C LYS A 775 -0.71 -22.70 -6.97
N LYS A 776 -1.81 -22.12 -7.48
CA LYS A 776 -1.96 -20.68 -7.61
C LYS A 776 -1.92 -19.99 -6.24
N ASP A 777 -2.65 -20.54 -5.27
CA ASP A 777 -2.74 -19.98 -3.92
C ASP A 777 -1.40 -20.06 -3.19
N TYR A 778 -0.68 -21.19 -3.30
CA TYR A 778 0.65 -21.39 -2.71
C TYR A 778 1.67 -20.43 -3.32
N LEU A 779 1.78 -20.36 -4.66
CA LEU A 779 2.74 -19.50 -5.33
C LEU A 779 2.49 -18.02 -5.00
N ASN A 780 1.22 -17.59 -5.00
CA ASN A 780 0.84 -16.24 -4.59
C ASN A 780 1.18 -15.96 -3.12
N SER A 781 0.83 -16.89 -2.21
CA SER A 781 1.08 -16.74 -0.77
C SER A 781 2.57 -16.61 -0.49
N SER A 782 3.39 -17.50 -1.06
CA SER A 782 4.83 -17.56 -0.83
C SER A 782 5.67 -16.59 -1.68
N ASN A 783 5.05 -15.69 -2.46
CA ASN A 783 5.72 -14.75 -3.36
C ASN A 783 6.65 -15.44 -4.40
N LEU A 784 6.28 -16.63 -4.87
CA LEU A 784 7.08 -17.44 -5.79
C LEU A 784 6.52 -17.39 -7.22
N THR A 785 7.42 -17.40 -8.20
CA THR A 785 7.09 -17.66 -9.60
C THR A 785 7.02 -19.16 -9.87
N PRO A 786 6.37 -19.62 -10.95
CA PRO A 786 6.27 -21.05 -11.28
C PRO A 786 7.61 -21.75 -11.52
N THR A 787 8.70 -21.00 -11.69
CA THR A 787 10.05 -21.52 -11.91
C THR A 787 10.93 -21.50 -10.67
N ASP A 788 10.48 -20.83 -9.60
CA ASP A 788 11.26 -20.76 -8.37
C ASP A 788 11.22 -22.09 -7.63
N ASN A 789 12.37 -22.50 -7.10
CA ASN A 789 12.47 -23.73 -6.33
C ASN A 789 11.93 -23.51 -4.92
N ILE A 790 11.13 -24.46 -4.45
CA ILE A 790 10.80 -24.61 -3.04
C ILE A 790 12.05 -25.15 -2.33
N ILE A 791 12.51 -24.47 -1.28
CA ILE A 791 13.78 -24.77 -0.60
C ILE A 791 13.60 -25.51 0.74
N LEU A 792 12.37 -25.57 1.25
CA LEU A 792 11.99 -26.25 2.48
C LEU A 792 11.11 -27.45 2.15
N ASP A 793 11.26 -28.52 2.92
CA ASP A 793 10.45 -29.73 2.79
C ASP A 793 9.06 -29.51 3.40
N SER A 794 8.11 -30.42 3.14
CA SER A 794 6.81 -30.48 3.83
C SER A 794 7.03 -30.59 5.34
N ILE A 795 6.30 -29.80 6.11
CA ILE A 795 6.36 -29.84 7.59
C ILE A 795 5.57 -31.05 8.09
N THR A 796 4.45 -31.34 7.45
CA THR A 796 3.65 -32.53 7.73
C THR A 796 4.16 -33.75 6.95
N ASN A 797 3.91 -34.95 7.49
CA ASN A 797 4.33 -36.20 6.87
C ASN A 797 3.50 -36.52 5.61
N SER A 798 4.09 -37.26 4.66
CA SER A 798 3.35 -37.96 3.60
C SER A 798 2.37 -38.96 4.22
N ARG A 799 1.09 -38.61 4.25
CA ARG A 799 0.05 -39.43 4.89
C ARG A 799 -0.73 -40.29 3.92
N TYR A 800 -0.99 -39.78 2.72
CA TYR A 800 -1.80 -40.50 1.74
C TYR A 800 -1.01 -40.80 0.48
N ILE A 801 -1.35 -41.91 -0.18
CA ILE A 801 -0.88 -42.23 -1.53
C ILE A 801 -2.10 -42.29 -2.44
N GLN A 802 -2.17 -41.37 -3.40
CA GLN A 802 -3.09 -41.43 -4.51
C GLN A 802 -2.51 -42.27 -5.65
N ILE A 803 -3.35 -43.16 -6.19
CA ILE A 803 -2.99 -44.07 -7.27
C ILE A 803 -3.96 -43.86 -8.41
N PHE A 804 -3.44 -43.48 -9.58
CA PHE A 804 -4.20 -43.29 -10.81
C PHE A 804 -3.86 -44.39 -11.81
N ARG A 805 -4.83 -44.74 -12.67
CA ARG A 805 -4.59 -45.71 -13.75
C ARG A 805 -5.37 -45.40 -15.01
N LEU A 806 -4.67 -45.48 -16.15
CA LEU A 806 -5.25 -45.42 -17.49
C LEU A 806 -5.05 -46.75 -18.25
N ASP A 807 -6.00 -47.05 -19.12
CA ASP A 807 -5.97 -48.20 -20.02
C ASP A 807 -5.32 -47.87 -21.37
N GLU A 808 -5.17 -46.59 -21.68
CA GLU A 808 -4.59 -46.06 -22.91
C GLU A 808 -3.42 -45.13 -22.58
N LYS A 809 -2.48 -44.97 -23.52
CA LYS A 809 -1.28 -44.14 -23.30
C LYS A 809 -1.69 -42.67 -23.10
N PRO A 810 -1.29 -42.01 -22.00
CA PRO A 810 -1.56 -40.58 -21.81
C PRO A 810 -0.73 -39.72 -22.75
N GLU A 811 -1.22 -38.52 -23.04
CA GLU A 811 -0.48 -37.45 -23.73
C GLU A 811 0.13 -36.44 -22.74
N LYS A 812 -0.40 -36.36 -21.51
CA LYS A 812 0.05 -35.46 -20.42
C LYS A 812 -0.39 -35.97 -19.05
N PHE A 813 0.18 -35.44 -17.97
CA PHE A 813 -0.23 -35.81 -16.60
C PHE A 813 -1.70 -35.51 -16.29
N ALA A 814 -2.24 -34.42 -16.84
CA ALA A 814 -3.65 -34.05 -16.63
C ALA A 814 -4.66 -35.07 -17.21
N ASP A 815 -4.23 -36.02 -18.06
CA ASP A 815 -5.12 -37.07 -18.57
C ASP A 815 -5.51 -38.09 -17.48
N PHE A 816 -4.79 -38.12 -16.36
CA PHE A 816 -5.13 -38.94 -15.19
C PHE A 816 -6.25 -38.34 -14.32
N ASP A 817 -6.69 -37.10 -14.59
CA ASP A 817 -7.82 -36.49 -13.88
C ASP A 817 -9.08 -37.38 -14.01
N GLY A 818 -9.78 -37.58 -12.90
CA GLY A 818 -10.93 -38.48 -12.81
C GLY A 818 -10.64 -39.98 -12.90
N HIS A 819 -9.37 -40.40 -12.94
CA HIS A 819 -8.95 -41.81 -13.04
C HIS A 819 -8.24 -42.32 -11.78
N GLU A 820 -8.56 -41.77 -10.61
CA GLU A 820 -8.12 -42.28 -9.31
C GLU A 820 -8.74 -43.66 -9.07
N ILE A 821 -7.90 -44.66 -8.77
CA ILE A 821 -8.34 -46.04 -8.46
C ILE A 821 -8.20 -46.39 -6.98
N ALA A 822 -7.36 -45.67 -6.24
CA ALA A 822 -7.19 -45.85 -4.80
C ALA A 822 -6.56 -44.62 -4.12
N LEU A 823 -7.00 -44.38 -2.89
CA LEU A 823 -6.36 -43.49 -1.92
C LEU A 823 -5.99 -44.32 -0.68
N ILE A 824 -4.70 -44.48 -0.42
CA ILE A 824 -4.19 -45.27 0.71
C ILE A 824 -3.82 -44.32 1.85
N ASP A 825 -4.33 -44.57 3.07
CA ASP A 825 -3.91 -43.87 4.29
C ASP A 825 -2.77 -44.65 4.97
N LEU A 826 -1.66 -43.97 5.24
CA LEU A 826 -0.45 -44.52 5.86
C LEU A 826 -0.45 -44.35 7.39
N ALA A 827 -1.49 -43.78 7.99
CA ALA A 827 -1.60 -43.62 9.43
C ALA A 827 -1.44 -44.94 10.20
N ILE A 828 -0.60 -44.92 11.24
CA ILE A 828 -0.46 -46.04 12.17
C ILE A 828 -1.48 -45.84 13.30
N PRO A 829 -2.37 -46.82 13.58
CA PRO A 829 -3.33 -46.71 14.68
C PRO A 829 -2.65 -46.39 16.02
N ASP A 830 -3.24 -45.45 16.77
CA ASP A 830 -2.76 -44.98 18.08
C ASP A 830 -1.33 -44.39 18.07
N SER A 831 -0.86 -43.90 16.91
CA SER A 831 0.45 -43.27 16.75
C SER A 831 0.37 -41.95 15.97
N VAL A 832 1.31 -41.04 16.24
CA VAL A 832 1.55 -39.82 15.45
C VAL A 832 2.44 -40.08 14.23
N HIS A 833 2.87 -41.33 14.02
CA HIS A 833 3.73 -41.74 12.91
C HIS A 833 2.95 -42.41 11.79
N VAL A 834 3.52 -42.38 10.59
CA VAL A 834 2.98 -43.00 9.37
C VAL A 834 3.90 -44.10 8.86
N TYR A 835 3.37 -45.04 8.08
CA TYR A 835 4.18 -46.02 7.37
C TYR A 835 4.98 -45.36 6.24
N SER A 836 6.30 -45.43 6.28
CA SER A 836 7.19 -44.91 5.22
C SER A 836 7.28 -45.79 3.96
N THR A 837 6.58 -46.93 3.95
CA THR A 837 6.58 -47.85 2.82
C THR A 837 5.23 -48.54 2.70
N HIS A 838 4.70 -48.61 1.49
CA HIS A 838 3.49 -49.35 1.16
C HIS A 838 3.68 -50.25 -0.05
N HIS A 839 2.98 -51.38 -0.09
CA HIS A 839 2.96 -52.28 -1.24
C HIS A 839 1.56 -52.29 -1.86
N PHE A 840 1.41 -51.61 -2.99
CA PHE A 840 0.20 -51.71 -3.79
C PHE A 840 0.29 -52.94 -4.69
N VAL A 841 -0.77 -53.75 -4.75
CA VAL A 841 -0.81 -54.97 -5.57
C VAL A 841 -2.16 -55.04 -6.28
N GLU A 842 -2.12 -55.21 -7.59
CA GLU A 842 -3.31 -55.27 -8.43
C GLU A 842 -3.27 -56.46 -9.39
N LYS A 843 -4.45 -57.05 -9.64
CA LYS A 843 -4.63 -58.05 -10.69
C LYS A 843 -4.98 -57.36 -12.01
N ILE A 844 -4.16 -57.54 -13.03
CA ILE A 844 -4.35 -56.93 -14.35
C ILE A 844 -4.60 -57.97 -15.45
N ALA A 845 -5.23 -57.55 -16.55
CA ALA A 845 -5.42 -58.42 -17.71
C ALA A 845 -4.08 -58.70 -18.40
N ALA A 846 -3.89 -59.93 -18.89
CA ALA A 846 -2.69 -60.29 -19.63
C ALA A 846 -2.72 -59.70 -21.05
N ASN A 847 -1.55 -59.36 -21.58
CA ASN A 847 -1.33 -58.79 -22.92
C ASN A 847 -2.09 -57.46 -23.15
N LYS A 848 -2.31 -56.69 -22.07
CA LYS A 848 -2.81 -55.32 -22.11
C LYS A 848 -1.86 -54.42 -21.32
N LYS A 849 -1.60 -53.23 -21.88
CA LYS A 849 -0.80 -52.20 -21.22
C LYS A 849 -1.70 -51.37 -20.30
N TYR A 850 -1.15 -51.01 -19.15
CA TYR A 850 -1.75 -50.10 -18.19
C TYR A 850 -0.72 -49.04 -17.82
N TYR A 851 -1.19 -47.82 -17.57
CA TYR A 851 -0.33 -46.69 -17.21
C TYR A 851 -0.70 -46.26 -15.80
N TYR A 852 0.27 -46.32 -14.89
CA TYR A 852 0.08 -45.97 -13.48
C TYR A 852 0.82 -44.68 -13.14
N LEU A 853 0.19 -43.86 -12.31
CA LEU A 853 0.78 -42.68 -11.71
C LEU A 853 0.52 -42.72 -10.20
N PHE A 854 1.56 -42.49 -9.40
CA PHE A 854 1.49 -42.52 -7.95
C PHE A 854 1.91 -41.15 -7.41
N ARG A 855 1.13 -40.62 -6.47
CA ARG A 855 1.37 -39.31 -5.87
C ARG A 855 1.20 -39.39 -4.35
N ALA A 856 2.16 -38.86 -3.60
CA ALA A 856 2.02 -38.67 -2.16
C ALA A 856 1.17 -37.41 -1.89
N LEU A 857 0.36 -37.45 -0.84
CA LEU A 857 -0.28 -36.29 -0.23
C LEU A 857 0.13 -36.20 1.24
N ASN A 858 0.34 -34.99 1.74
CA ASN A 858 0.67 -34.79 3.15
C ASN A 858 -0.58 -34.82 4.04
N GLU A 859 -0.43 -34.55 5.35
CA GLU A 859 -1.55 -34.51 6.31
C GLU A 859 -2.68 -33.58 5.85
N HIS A 860 -2.30 -32.45 5.26
CA HIS A 860 -3.19 -31.40 4.75
C HIS A 860 -3.70 -31.63 3.33
N ARG A 861 -3.36 -32.78 2.73
CA ARG A 861 -3.69 -33.15 1.36
C ARG A 861 -3.05 -32.28 0.27
N GLU A 862 -1.93 -31.62 0.56
CA GLU A 862 -1.14 -30.95 -0.46
C GLU A 862 -0.54 -31.98 -1.43
N PRO A 863 -0.66 -31.77 -2.75
CA PRO A 863 -0.21 -32.74 -3.75
C PRO A 863 1.31 -32.73 -3.91
N GLY A 864 1.93 -33.90 -3.73
CA GLY A 864 3.37 -34.09 -3.91
C GLY A 864 3.82 -34.20 -5.37
N TYR A 865 5.13 -34.37 -5.53
CA TYR A 865 5.78 -34.46 -6.84
C TYR A 865 5.51 -35.78 -7.57
N VAL A 866 5.32 -35.67 -8.88
CA VAL A 866 5.24 -36.81 -9.81
C VAL A 866 6.25 -36.64 -10.93
N TYR A 867 7.01 -37.69 -11.23
CA TYR A 867 8.06 -37.66 -12.26
C TYR A 867 7.87 -38.72 -13.34
N GLU A 868 7.41 -39.91 -12.96
CA GLU A 868 7.36 -41.09 -13.83
C GLU A 868 5.94 -41.64 -13.95
N ILE A 869 5.56 -42.00 -15.18
CA ILE A 869 4.40 -42.84 -15.46
C ILE A 869 4.91 -44.25 -15.70
N TYR A 870 4.36 -45.22 -14.98
CA TYR A 870 4.75 -46.62 -15.12
C TYR A 870 3.83 -47.32 -16.13
N GLU A 871 4.35 -47.61 -17.32
CA GLU A 871 3.73 -48.53 -18.27
C GLU A 871 3.98 -49.97 -17.80
N ALA A 872 2.91 -50.65 -17.37
CA ALA A 872 2.95 -52.03 -16.93
C ALA A 872 2.19 -52.94 -17.91
N GLU A 873 2.84 -54.03 -18.32
CA GLU A 873 2.24 -55.06 -19.18
C GLU A 873 2.53 -56.45 -18.60
N LEU A 874 1.49 -57.22 -18.30
CA LEU A 874 1.64 -58.63 -17.93
C LEU A 874 1.53 -59.50 -19.19
N ILE A 875 2.65 -59.99 -19.71
CA ILE A 875 2.68 -60.80 -20.93
C ILE A 875 2.39 -62.26 -20.58
N SER A 876 1.51 -62.91 -21.37
CA SER A 876 1.19 -64.33 -21.28
C SER A 876 1.32 -64.98 -22.65
N ASP A 877 2.34 -65.81 -22.83
CA ASP A 877 2.67 -66.50 -24.10
C ASP A 877 2.08 -67.91 -24.21
N GLY A 878 1.25 -68.31 -23.25
CA GLY A 878 0.61 -69.63 -23.18
C GLY A 878 1.38 -70.65 -22.34
N GLY A 879 2.62 -70.35 -21.92
CA GLY A 879 3.42 -71.19 -21.01
C GLY A 879 3.94 -70.45 -19.77
N TYR A 880 4.32 -69.18 -19.91
CA TYR A 880 4.86 -68.34 -18.85
C TYR A 880 4.13 -67.00 -18.78
N LYS A 881 4.06 -66.43 -17.56
CA LYS A 881 3.58 -65.06 -17.33
C LYS A 881 4.71 -64.22 -16.76
N TYR A 882 5.05 -63.13 -17.42
CA TYR A 882 6.06 -62.20 -16.93
C TYR A 882 5.65 -60.74 -17.16
N ALA A 883 5.98 -59.86 -16.21
CA ALA A 883 5.68 -58.44 -16.30
C ALA A 883 6.81 -57.68 -17.00
N LYS A 884 6.45 -56.70 -17.83
CA LYS A 884 7.35 -55.65 -18.31
C LYS A 884 6.91 -54.33 -17.72
N PHE A 885 7.89 -53.54 -17.28
CA PHE A 885 7.69 -52.20 -16.76
C PHE A 885 8.58 -51.25 -17.55
N ASN A 886 8.02 -50.16 -18.05
CA ASN A 886 8.76 -49.04 -18.63
C ASN A 886 8.35 -47.76 -17.89
N SER A 887 9.31 -46.90 -17.55
CA SER A 887 9.03 -45.55 -17.06
C SER A 887 8.93 -44.59 -18.25
N LEU A 888 7.89 -43.76 -18.27
CA LEU A 888 7.70 -42.66 -19.21
C LEU A 888 7.75 -41.35 -18.45
N TYR A 889 8.51 -40.38 -18.93
CA TYR A 889 8.53 -39.02 -18.41
C TYR A 889 7.58 -38.14 -19.22
N GLU A 890 7.20 -36.98 -18.68
CA GLU A 890 6.34 -36.01 -19.41
C GLU A 890 6.94 -35.62 -20.77
N THR A 891 8.27 -35.54 -20.87
CA THR A 891 8.98 -35.27 -22.14
C THR A 891 8.84 -36.39 -23.18
N ASP A 892 8.60 -37.64 -22.77
CA ASP A 892 8.38 -38.79 -23.66
C ASP A 892 6.95 -38.84 -24.22
N LEU A 893 6.05 -38.01 -23.68
CA LEU A 893 4.67 -37.88 -24.14
C LEU A 893 4.51 -36.77 -25.20
N ALA A 894 5.49 -35.87 -25.31
CA ALA A 894 5.45 -34.76 -26.26
C ALA A 894 5.42 -35.28 -27.71
N LYS A 895 4.41 -34.85 -28.48
CA LYS A 895 4.36 -35.10 -29.93
C LYS A 895 5.54 -34.39 -30.62
N ASP A 896 6.27 -35.12 -31.47
CA ASP A 896 7.36 -34.56 -32.28
C ASP A 896 6.87 -33.40 -33.17
N ILE A 897 7.04 -32.17 -32.71
CA ILE A 897 6.86 -30.99 -33.54
C ILE A 897 8.09 -30.91 -34.45
N TYR A 898 7.90 -30.99 -35.77
CA TYR A 898 9.00 -30.90 -36.75
C TYR A 898 9.74 -29.56 -36.62
N LYS A 899 10.95 -29.57 -36.02
CA LYS A 899 11.73 -28.36 -35.66
C LYS A 899 12.62 -27.81 -36.79
N ASP A 900 12.77 -28.50 -37.92
CA ASP A 900 13.70 -28.11 -38.99
C ASP A 900 12.99 -27.70 -40.30
N PRO A 901 12.51 -26.46 -40.45
CA PRO A 901 11.76 -26.01 -41.63
C PRO A 901 12.62 -25.88 -42.90
N SER A 902 13.90 -26.29 -42.89
CA SER A 902 14.82 -26.08 -44.00
C SER A 902 15.54 -27.37 -44.42
N ARG A 903 15.54 -27.67 -45.73
CA ARG A 903 16.21 -28.84 -46.31
C ARG A 903 17.14 -28.42 -47.45
N PRO A 904 18.41 -28.89 -47.49
CA PRO A 904 19.28 -28.63 -48.62
C PRO A 904 18.82 -29.40 -49.87
N ALA A 905 18.75 -28.71 -51.01
CA ALA A 905 18.57 -29.31 -52.33
C ALA A 905 19.61 -28.76 -53.31
N LYS A 906 19.97 -29.52 -54.34
CA LYS A 906 20.94 -29.09 -55.37
C LYS A 906 20.24 -28.37 -56.53
N ASN A 907 19.59 -29.13 -57.41
CA ASN A 907 19.08 -28.62 -58.68
C ASN A 907 17.59 -28.92 -58.92
N LEU A 908 16.97 -29.78 -58.10
CA LEU A 908 15.57 -30.20 -58.26
C LEU A 908 14.86 -30.04 -56.92
N LEU A 909 13.66 -29.46 -56.96
CA LEU A 909 12.72 -29.36 -55.87
C LEU A 909 11.42 -30.02 -56.33
N GLN A 910 10.99 -31.05 -55.62
CA GLN A 910 9.67 -31.64 -55.81
C GLN A 910 8.89 -31.44 -54.52
N LEU A 911 7.72 -30.80 -54.66
CA LEU A 911 6.76 -30.65 -53.58
C LEU A 911 5.60 -31.56 -53.91
N ARG A 912 5.31 -32.47 -53.00
CA ARG A 912 4.20 -33.41 -53.13
C ARG A 912 3.48 -33.46 -51.78
N PRO A 913 2.15 -33.38 -51.76
CA PRO A 913 1.37 -33.73 -50.58
C PRO A 913 1.77 -35.10 -50.04
N ALA A 914 1.78 -35.27 -48.72
CA ALA A 914 1.91 -36.58 -48.12
C ALA A 914 0.73 -37.47 -48.57
N TYR A 915 0.92 -38.79 -48.56
CA TYR A 915 -0.16 -39.72 -48.95
C TYR A 915 -1.40 -39.54 -48.08
N SER A 916 -1.25 -39.25 -46.78
CA SER A 916 -2.35 -38.96 -45.85
C SER A 916 -3.21 -37.78 -46.31
N GLN A 917 -2.60 -36.78 -46.94
CA GLN A 917 -3.28 -35.59 -47.45
C GLN A 917 -4.07 -35.87 -48.74
N LEU A 918 -3.71 -36.94 -49.48
CA LEU A 918 -4.36 -37.35 -50.74
C LEU A 918 -5.41 -38.47 -50.54
N ALA A 919 -5.42 -39.12 -49.38
CA ALA A 919 -6.36 -40.19 -49.08
C ALA A 919 -7.78 -39.64 -48.96
N LEU A 920 -8.77 -40.36 -49.48
CA LEU A 920 -10.17 -40.01 -49.32
C LEU A 920 -10.61 -40.25 -47.88
N ASN A 921 -11.26 -39.25 -47.29
CA ASN A 921 -11.84 -39.30 -45.97
C ASN A 921 -13.36 -39.50 -46.10
N PHE A 922 -13.80 -40.67 -45.64
CA PHE A 922 -15.21 -41.08 -45.70
C PHE A 922 -15.93 -40.94 -44.35
N ALA A 923 -15.30 -40.34 -43.33
CA ALA A 923 -15.88 -40.29 -41.98
C ALA A 923 -17.27 -39.60 -41.92
N SER A 924 -17.55 -38.73 -42.89
CA SER A 924 -18.80 -37.97 -43.00
C SER A 924 -19.76 -38.53 -44.06
N ALA A 925 -19.36 -39.56 -44.81
CA ALA A 925 -20.13 -40.10 -45.92
C ALA A 925 -21.09 -41.20 -45.42
N ASP A 926 -22.36 -41.11 -45.82
CA ASP A 926 -23.34 -42.15 -45.56
C ASP A 926 -23.30 -43.23 -46.64
N PHE A 927 -22.84 -44.43 -46.29
CA PHE A 927 -22.73 -45.53 -47.26
C PHE A 927 -24.07 -46.16 -47.64
N ASP A 928 -25.17 -45.79 -46.98
CA ASP A 928 -26.52 -46.25 -47.33
C ASP A 928 -27.21 -45.32 -48.36
N GLY A 929 -26.61 -44.16 -48.67
CA GLY A 929 -27.05 -43.20 -49.68
C GLY A 929 -26.61 -43.53 -51.12
N THR A 930 -27.09 -42.74 -52.10
CA THR A 930 -26.56 -42.86 -53.47
C THR A 930 -25.20 -42.18 -53.57
N ALA A 931 -24.27 -42.76 -54.34
CA ALA A 931 -22.94 -42.20 -54.53
C ALA A 931 -22.93 -40.77 -55.12
N TYR A 932 -24.02 -40.34 -55.75
CA TYR A 932 -24.16 -38.98 -56.28
C TYR A 932 -24.44 -37.97 -55.17
N ASP A 933 -25.30 -38.33 -54.21
CA ASP A 933 -25.71 -37.44 -53.11
C ASP A 933 -24.60 -37.29 -52.05
N GLU A 934 -23.78 -38.34 -51.88
CA GLU A 934 -22.74 -38.39 -50.87
C GLU A 934 -21.36 -37.88 -51.35
N LEU A 935 -21.24 -37.54 -52.64
CA LEU A 935 -19.98 -37.06 -53.21
C LEU A 935 -19.48 -35.78 -52.53
N SER A 936 -20.37 -34.89 -52.09
CA SER A 936 -20.02 -33.67 -51.35
C SER A 936 -19.59 -33.91 -49.91
N ASN A 937 -19.88 -35.10 -49.36
CA ASN A 937 -19.56 -35.48 -47.98
C ASN A 937 -18.23 -36.26 -47.89
N VAL A 938 -17.60 -36.58 -49.03
CA VAL A 938 -16.27 -37.19 -49.08
C VAL A 938 -15.20 -36.10 -49.13
N GLY A 939 -14.42 -35.99 -48.06
CA GLY A 939 -13.28 -35.08 -47.98
C GLY A 939 -12.00 -35.69 -48.57
N VAL A 940 -11.00 -34.84 -48.86
CA VAL A 940 -9.63 -35.29 -49.20
C VAL A 940 -8.69 -34.92 -48.06
N GLY A 941 -7.92 -35.89 -47.58
CA GLY A 941 -7.04 -35.77 -46.42
C GLY A 941 -7.62 -36.43 -45.16
N ILE A 942 -6.87 -37.37 -44.60
CA ILE A 942 -7.19 -38.05 -43.33
C ILE A 942 -6.37 -37.51 -42.14
N ASP A 943 -5.69 -36.38 -42.34
CA ASP A 943 -4.79 -35.73 -41.38
C ASP A 943 -5.53 -34.61 -40.63
N ASP A 944 -5.21 -34.38 -39.34
CA ASP A 944 -5.88 -33.37 -38.50
C ASP A 944 -5.75 -31.96 -39.08
N TYR A 945 -4.64 -31.71 -39.80
CA TYR A 945 -4.38 -30.46 -40.50
C TYR A 945 -4.33 -30.70 -42.00
N THR A 946 -5.47 -30.54 -42.68
CA THR A 946 -5.56 -30.64 -44.13
C THR A 946 -4.84 -29.47 -44.83
N ILE A 947 -4.22 -29.72 -45.98
CA ILE A 947 -3.49 -28.70 -46.76
C ILE A 947 -4.34 -27.99 -47.82
N TRP A 948 -5.53 -28.53 -48.13
CA TRP A 948 -6.39 -28.06 -49.21
C TRP A 948 -6.98 -26.67 -48.92
N GLY A 949 -6.99 -25.78 -49.92
CA GLY A 949 -7.39 -24.38 -49.80
C GLY A 949 -6.38 -23.47 -49.07
N LYS A 950 -5.27 -24.02 -48.57
CA LYS A 950 -4.23 -23.25 -47.85
C LYS A 950 -3.07 -22.89 -48.76
N THR A 951 -2.47 -21.73 -48.50
CA THR A 951 -1.30 -21.22 -49.25
C THR A 951 -0.04 -21.31 -48.39
N PHE A 952 0.97 -22.01 -48.88
CA PHE A 952 2.26 -22.22 -48.23
C PHE A 952 3.36 -21.40 -48.91
N LYS A 953 4.18 -20.70 -48.12
CA LYS A 953 5.34 -19.97 -48.63
C LYS A 953 6.61 -20.81 -48.48
N VAL A 954 7.19 -21.25 -49.60
CA VAL A 954 8.48 -21.95 -49.65
C VAL A 954 9.57 -20.97 -50.07
N ARG A 955 10.49 -20.67 -49.16
CA ARG A 955 11.64 -19.78 -49.43
C ARG A 955 12.88 -20.58 -49.85
N LEU A 956 13.31 -20.38 -51.08
CA LEU A 956 14.56 -20.93 -51.61
C LEU A 956 15.69 -19.92 -51.42
N THR A 957 16.74 -20.30 -50.69
CA THR A 957 17.93 -19.46 -50.48
C THR A 957 19.13 -20.07 -51.18
N SER A 958 19.73 -19.34 -52.12
CA SER A 958 20.96 -19.77 -52.79
C SER A 958 22.13 -19.80 -51.81
N ARG A 959 22.69 -20.98 -51.54
CA ARG A 959 23.88 -21.11 -50.66
C ARG A 959 25.13 -20.41 -51.22
N LYS A 960 25.21 -20.23 -52.54
CA LYS A 960 26.37 -19.59 -53.21
C LYS A 960 26.25 -18.06 -53.27
N THR A 961 25.03 -17.52 -53.37
CA THR A 961 24.83 -16.08 -53.62
C THR A 961 24.01 -15.37 -52.54
N GLY A 962 23.42 -16.10 -51.58
CA GLY A 962 22.53 -15.56 -50.56
C GLY A 962 21.16 -15.08 -51.07
N LYS A 963 20.94 -15.06 -52.40
CA LYS A 963 19.67 -14.62 -53.00
C LYS A 963 18.52 -15.53 -52.60
N LYS A 964 17.36 -14.92 -52.31
CA LYS A 964 16.15 -15.60 -51.85
C LYS A 964 15.06 -15.50 -52.92
N ILE A 965 14.30 -16.57 -53.10
CA ILE A 965 13.09 -16.63 -53.93
C ILE A 965 11.99 -17.22 -53.07
N ASP A 966 10.83 -16.58 -53.02
CA ASP A 966 9.67 -17.08 -52.29
C ASP A 966 8.65 -17.64 -53.30
N LEU A 967 8.25 -18.89 -53.10
CA LEU A 967 7.18 -19.55 -53.85
C LEU A 967 5.95 -19.63 -52.95
N ASN A 968 4.85 -19.01 -53.33
CA ASN A 968 3.57 -19.21 -52.66
C ASN A 968 2.82 -20.32 -53.41
N ILE A 969 2.46 -21.38 -52.72
CA ILE A 969 1.88 -22.60 -53.30
C ILE A 969 0.56 -22.86 -52.61
N THR A 970 -0.51 -22.82 -53.37
CA THR A 970 -1.86 -23.14 -52.91
C THR A 970 -2.21 -24.54 -53.41
N TYR A 971 -2.70 -25.41 -52.53
CA TYR A 971 -3.19 -26.73 -52.94
C TYR A 971 -4.70 -26.66 -53.11
N ASP A 972 -5.19 -26.87 -54.33
CA ASP A 972 -6.61 -26.91 -54.66
C ASP A 972 -7.02 -28.28 -55.21
N TYR A 973 -8.30 -28.59 -55.17
CA TYR A 973 -8.87 -29.87 -55.59
C TYR A 973 -8.79 -30.10 -57.10
N GLU A 974 -8.70 -29.03 -57.91
CA GLU A 974 -8.61 -29.13 -59.38
C GLU A 974 -7.26 -29.73 -59.87
N ASP A 975 -6.19 -29.63 -59.07
CA ASP A 975 -4.84 -30.11 -59.45
C ASP A 975 -4.57 -31.57 -59.04
N ALA A 976 -5.56 -32.26 -58.46
CA ALA A 976 -5.43 -33.60 -57.89
C ALA A 976 -5.95 -34.75 -58.79
N LEU A 977 -6.39 -34.46 -60.03
CA LEU A 977 -6.88 -35.45 -61.01
C LEU A 977 -5.87 -35.77 -62.12
#